data_AF-A0A7Y5SMR6-F1
#
_entry.id   AF-A0A7Y5SMR6-F1
#
_cell.length_a   1.000
_cell.length_b   1.000
_cell.length_c   1.000
_cell.angle_alpha   90.00
_cell.angle_beta   90.00
_cell.angle_gamma   90.00
#
_symmetry.space_group_name_H-M   'P 1'
#
loop_
_entity.id
_entity.type
_entity.pdbx_description
1 polymer ?
#
loop_
_entity_poly.entity_id
_entity_poly.type
_entity_poly.pdbx_seq_one_letter_code
_entity_poly.pdbx_strand_id
1 'polypeptide(L)'
;MMSKLAIAVTAAVLGLASYAAAAVTLYVAPYGNDANPGAADRPFATLQRARDEIRQRKAGAGLPEGGIIVELRGGVYELSQPLELTQQDSGAPAAPIVYRASRGETARVVGGREVTGWRPVADPAILARLDESVRAHVRQADLKAQGITDLEGIGSARTYQSDPGLEVFFQDKPMTLARYPNSGYLTIASALDTGGKPGTGIVASPEGKFACEDPRPARWTKEKDVWLHGFWVWDWADLRIPLCSIDPAARTISLGPRPGQTFQMRTGQWFYAENLLPELDSPGEWCLDRDTAILYFWPPAPLESGKVVVSLVRDLVRLDGASHVTFRGLLFEAGRGSAVVVQGGDDVRVVACTIRNMGNWAVKVYGGARHGVVGCDIYQTGQGGVHLEGGDRKTLTPAEHYAENNHIHHTARWDPVYQQGVTVFGVGNRATHNLIDNVPHIAIGFTGNDQTIEYNEIHSAVFQSNDAGAIYTSPPDETWSMRGHKIRYNYLHNIHGFQGKGCQGVYLDDCFSSADISGNIFYDVATAILIGGGRDNLMTNNLFLKCGLAFSIDARGLGWAKGVGTFATQELIDLNYRQPPWSVKYPELLNILEDEPLAPKGNVLARNICWGGPWGRTQAEALPLVKFEDNLIDVDPRFAGAPPADFRLAGDSPAHKLGFQPIPVDKIGVYQSEDRASWPVEHSLRP
;
A
#
# COMPACT_ATOMS: atom_id res chain seq x y z
N MET A 1 48.12 -58.85 -44.43
CA MET A 1 46.95 -57.98 -44.69
C MET A 1 45.75 -58.63 -44.02
N MET A 2 45.58 -58.40 -42.72
CA MET A 2 44.63 -57.44 -42.14
C MET A 2 43.15 -57.75 -42.43
N SER A 3 42.54 -58.27 -41.38
CA SER A 3 41.13 -58.48 -41.07
C SER A 3 40.24 -57.25 -41.23
N LYS A 4 38.98 -57.43 -41.63
CA LYS A 4 37.85 -56.63 -41.12
C LYS A 4 36.62 -57.49 -40.92
N LEU A 5 36.30 -57.71 -39.65
CA LEU A 5 35.07 -58.26 -39.09
C LEU A 5 34.06 -57.11 -39.02
N ALA A 6 32.91 -57.20 -39.68
CA ALA A 6 31.82 -56.24 -39.54
C ALA A 6 30.81 -56.77 -38.51
N ILE A 7 30.80 -56.16 -37.33
CA ILE A 7 29.82 -56.40 -36.26
C ILE A 7 28.61 -55.51 -36.56
N ALA A 8 27.45 -56.13 -36.80
CA ALA A 8 26.16 -55.46 -36.82
C ALA A 8 25.69 -55.28 -35.37
N VAL A 9 25.64 -54.02 -34.89
CA VAL A 9 25.04 -53.66 -33.61
C VAL A 9 23.59 -53.24 -33.86
N THR A 10 22.64 -54.07 -33.43
CA THR A 10 21.22 -53.71 -33.39
C THR A 10 20.97 -52.84 -32.16
N ALA A 11 20.81 -51.53 -32.34
CA ALA A 11 20.44 -50.61 -31.28
C ALA A 11 18.93 -50.74 -31.01
N ALA A 12 18.57 -51.37 -29.88
CA ALA A 12 17.21 -51.32 -29.35
C ALA A 12 16.99 -49.95 -28.68
N VAL A 13 16.22 -49.09 -29.34
CA VAL A 13 15.73 -47.84 -28.74
C VAL A 13 14.58 -48.21 -27.80
N LEU A 14 14.89 -48.35 -26.50
CA LEU A 14 13.86 -48.28 -25.46
C LEU A 14 13.44 -46.82 -25.32
N GLY A 15 12.27 -46.49 -25.88
CA GLY A 15 11.58 -45.24 -25.59
C GLY A 15 11.12 -45.23 -24.13
N LEU A 16 11.91 -44.64 -23.25
CA LEU A 16 11.45 -44.18 -21.94
C LEU A 16 10.60 -42.93 -22.17
N ALA A 17 9.30 -43.13 -22.32
CA ALA A 17 8.33 -42.06 -22.14
C ALA A 17 8.46 -41.57 -20.69
N SER A 18 9.08 -40.40 -20.51
CA SER A 18 8.99 -39.62 -19.28
C SER A 18 7.53 -39.23 -19.10
N TYR A 19 6.79 -40.03 -18.34
CA TYR A 19 5.55 -39.56 -17.73
C TYR A 19 5.98 -38.55 -16.68
N ALA A 20 5.80 -37.25 -16.96
CA ALA A 20 5.79 -36.27 -15.90
C ALA A 20 4.72 -36.70 -14.90
N ALA A 21 5.13 -37.16 -13.72
CA ALA A 21 4.20 -37.59 -12.68
C ALA A 21 3.36 -36.37 -12.26
N ALA A 22 2.04 -36.54 -12.25
CA ALA A 22 1.11 -35.45 -12.03
C ALA A 22 1.03 -35.08 -10.53
N ALA A 23 0.96 -33.78 -10.25
CA ALA A 23 0.72 -33.27 -8.89
C ALA A 23 -0.53 -33.91 -8.26
N VAL A 24 -0.45 -34.20 -6.97
CA VAL A 24 -1.60 -34.74 -6.22
C VAL A 24 -2.60 -33.61 -5.96
N THR A 25 -3.87 -33.83 -6.26
CA THR A 25 -4.93 -32.82 -6.03
C THR A 25 -5.81 -33.20 -4.84
N LEU A 26 -5.96 -32.27 -3.90
CA LEU A 26 -6.92 -32.29 -2.80
C LEU A 26 -8.02 -31.28 -3.09
N TYR A 27 -9.28 -31.64 -2.83
CA TYR A 27 -10.43 -30.77 -3.10
C TYR A 27 -11.05 -30.25 -1.82
N VAL A 28 -11.40 -28.96 -1.81
CA VAL A 28 -12.13 -28.29 -0.73
C VAL A 28 -13.37 -27.63 -1.32
N ALA A 29 -14.54 -27.81 -0.70
CA ALA A 29 -15.79 -27.23 -1.19
C ALA A 29 -16.68 -26.76 -0.02
N PRO A 30 -17.53 -25.72 -0.20
CA PRO A 30 -18.46 -25.28 0.85
C PRO A 30 -19.48 -26.35 1.26
N TYR A 31 -19.77 -27.30 0.37
CA TYR A 31 -20.63 -28.46 0.62
C TYR A 31 -19.84 -29.72 1.05
N GLY A 32 -18.54 -29.59 1.30
CA GLY A 32 -17.65 -30.68 1.72
C GLY A 32 -17.84 -31.10 3.18
N ASN A 33 -17.00 -32.02 3.62
CA ASN A 33 -16.96 -32.49 5.01
C ASN A 33 -15.52 -32.85 5.38
N ASP A 34 -15.01 -32.41 6.53
CA ASP A 34 -13.60 -32.65 6.91
C ASP A 34 -13.28 -34.11 7.28
N ALA A 35 -14.32 -34.95 7.42
CA ALA A 35 -14.18 -36.40 7.51
C ALA A 35 -14.04 -37.10 6.14
N ASN A 36 -14.24 -36.39 5.03
CA ASN A 36 -14.01 -36.92 3.70
C ASN A 36 -12.50 -37.07 3.40
N PRO A 37 -12.11 -37.81 2.35
CA PRO A 37 -10.70 -37.99 1.98
C PRO A 37 -10.09 -36.82 1.17
N GLY A 38 -10.87 -35.78 0.83
CA GLY A 38 -10.40 -34.68 -0.01
C GLY A 38 -10.38 -34.99 -1.51
N ALA A 39 -11.23 -35.93 -1.95
CA ALA A 39 -11.39 -36.28 -3.37
C ALA A 39 -12.41 -35.34 -4.05
N ALA A 40 -12.45 -35.31 -5.38
CA ALA A 40 -13.33 -34.41 -6.14
C ALA A 40 -14.82 -34.61 -5.84
N ASP A 41 -15.24 -35.86 -5.64
CA ASP A 41 -16.60 -36.28 -5.30
C ASP A 41 -16.89 -36.22 -3.79
N ARG A 42 -15.84 -36.27 -2.96
CA ARG A 42 -15.88 -36.17 -1.51
C ARG A 42 -14.83 -35.18 -1.01
N PRO A 43 -15.05 -33.87 -1.20
CA PRO A 43 -14.09 -32.84 -0.82
C PRO A 43 -14.10 -32.59 0.69
N PHE A 44 -12.99 -32.03 1.18
CA PHE A 44 -12.94 -31.43 2.51
C PHE A 44 -13.87 -30.20 2.58
N ALA A 45 -14.27 -29.80 3.79
CA ALA A 45 -15.00 -28.55 4.00
C ALA A 45 -14.05 -27.36 4.18
N THR A 46 -12.89 -27.57 4.82
CA THR A 46 -12.00 -26.48 5.26
C THR A 46 -10.60 -26.50 4.64
N LEU A 47 -10.02 -25.31 4.52
CA LEU A 47 -8.62 -25.10 4.16
C LEU A 47 -7.66 -25.73 5.19
N GLN A 48 -8.01 -25.63 6.47
CA GLN A 48 -7.24 -26.19 7.58
C GLN A 48 -7.14 -27.71 7.48
N ARG A 49 -8.24 -28.39 7.13
CA ARG A 49 -8.20 -29.84 6.92
C ARG A 49 -7.30 -30.24 5.75
N ALA A 50 -7.30 -29.47 4.66
CA ALA A 50 -6.41 -29.70 3.52
C ALA A 50 -4.93 -29.52 3.90
N ARG A 51 -4.59 -28.48 4.68
CA ARG A 51 -3.26 -28.30 5.26
C ARG A 51 -2.86 -29.50 6.12
N ASP A 52 -3.73 -29.94 7.01
CA ASP A 52 -3.43 -31.07 7.90
C ASP A 52 -3.23 -32.38 7.13
N GLU A 53 -3.95 -32.57 6.01
CA GLU A 53 -3.72 -33.68 5.08
C GLU A 53 -2.33 -33.61 4.42
N ILE A 54 -1.91 -32.42 3.97
CA ILE A 54 -0.58 -32.20 3.40
C ILE A 54 0.50 -32.58 4.42
N ARG A 55 0.35 -32.12 5.67
CA ARG A 55 1.29 -32.45 6.77
C ARG A 55 1.38 -33.95 6.99
N GLN A 56 0.25 -34.65 7.03
CA GLN A 56 0.22 -36.11 7.21
C GLN A 56 0.91 -36.84 6.05
N ARG A 57 0.64 -36.45 4.80
CA ARG A 57 1.28 -37.05 3.62
C ARG A 57 2.79 -36.84 3.61
N LYS A 58 3.22 -35.61 3.91
CA LYS A 58 4.62 -35.23 3.99
C LYS A 58 5.36 -35.99 5.09
N ALA A 59 4.73 -36.22 6.25
CA ALA A 59 5.30 -37.00 7.34
C ALA A 59 5.41 -38.51 7.01
N GLY A 60 4.53 -39.03 6.15
CA GLY A 60 4.53 -40.43 5.75
C GLY A 60 5.46 -40.73 4.57
N ALA A 61 5.06 -40.30 3.37
CA ALA A 61 5.73 -40.64 2.10
C ALA A 61 6.57 -39.50 1.53
N GLY A 62 6.59 -38.33 2.18
CA GLY A 62 7.18 -37.10 1.65
C GLY A 62 6.25 -36.38 0.68
N LEU A 63 6.77 -35.35 0.01
CA LEU A 63 6.03 -34.63 -1.02
C LEU A 63 6.06 -35.44 -2.33
N PRO A 64 4.92 -35.60 -3.01
CA PRO A 64 4.89 -36.22 -4.33
C PRO A 64 5.62 -35.34 -5.36
N GLU A 65 6.11 -35.97 -6.44
CA GLU A 65 6.64 -35.26 -7.59
C GLU A 65 5.58 -34.31 -8.17
N GLY A 66 5.97 -33.09 -8.52
CA GLY A 66 5.05 -32.03 -8.97
C GLY A 66 4.25 -31.36 -7.84
N GLY A 67 4.37 -31.84 -6.58
CA GLY A 67 3.79 -31.20 -5.41
C GLY A 67 2.30 -31.49 -5.20
N ILE A 68 1.66 -30.65 -4.39
CA ILE A 68 0.25 -30.81 -4.01
C ILE A 68 -0.54 -29.57 -4.40
N ILE A 69 -1.66 -29.80 -5.08
CA ILE A 69 -2.64 -28.78 -5.41
C ILE A 69 -3.84 -28.92 -4.46
N VAL A 70 -4.21 -27.86 -3.79
CA VAL A 70 -5.47 -27.73 -3.05
C VAL A 70 -6.42 -26.93 -3.94
N GLU A 71 -7.38 -27.62 -4.55
CA GLU A 71 -8.35 -27.06 -5.48
C GLU A 71 -9.66 -26.72 -4.75
N LEU A 72 -9.97 -25.42 -4.69
CA LEU A 72 -11.16 -24.87 -4.04
C LEU A 72 -12.29 -24.77 -5.07
N ARG A 73 -13.43 -25.41 -4.80
CA ARG A 73 -14.65 -25.22 -5.58
C ARG A 73 -15.25 -23.83 -5.35
N GLY A 74 -16.15 -23.43 -6.23
CA GLY A 74 -16.84 -22.15 -6.17
C GLY A 74 -17.68 -22.02 -4.91
N GLY A 75 -17.61 -20.85 -4.29
CA GLY A 75 -18.43 -20.47 -3.15
C GLY A 75 -17.65 -19.75 -2.05
N VAL A 76 -18.25 -19.70 -0.87
CA VAL A 76 -17.77 -18.91 0.27
C VAL A 76 -17.15 -19.81 1.33
N TYR A 77 -15.94 -19.48 1.74
CA TYR A 77 -15.17 -20.11 2.80
C TYR A 77 -15.00 -19.10 3.94
N GLU A 78 -15.99 -19.05 4.84
CA GLU A 78 -15.93 -18.21 6.03
C GLU A 78 -14.90 -18.77 7.01
N LEU A 79 -13.87 -17.99 7.31
CA LEU A 79 -12.86 -18.35 8.28
C LEU A 79 -13.36 -17.98 9.68
N SER A 80 -13.22 -18.92 10.62
CA SER A 80 -13.36 -18.62 12.06
C SER A 80 -12.05 -18.18 12.70
N GLN A 81 -10.92 -18.44 12.04
CA GLN A 81 -9.56 -18.16 12.47
C GLN A 81 -8.62 -18.15 11.25
N PRO A 82 -7.42 -17.55 11.34
CA PRO A 82 -6.44 -17.55 10.25
C PRO A 82 -6.09 -18.95 9.74
N LEU A 83 -5.80 -19.09 8.45
CA LEU A 83 -5.08 -20.25 7.93
C LEU A 83 -3.58 -20.08 8.24
N GLU A 84 -3.11 -20.79 9.26
CA GLU A 84 -1.70 -20.76 9.65
C GLU A 84 -0.89 -21.83 8.93
N LEU A 85 0.15 -21.41 8.23
CA LEU A 85 1.14 -22.24 7.56
C LEU A 85 2.51 -21.96 8.18
N THR A 86 3.26 -23.00 8.51
CA THR A 86 4.61 -22.90 9.06
C THR A 86 5.61 -23.56 8.12
N GLN A 87 6.89 -23.61 8.50
CA GLN A 87 7.91 -24.40 7.79
C GLN A 87 7.50 -25.87 7.52
N GLN A 88 6.61 -26.45 8.33
CA GLN A 88 6.11 -27.80 8.09
C GLN A 88 5.28 -27.89 6.80
N ASP A 89 4.66 -26.78 6.39
CA ASP A 89 3.81 -26.67 5.21
C ASP A 89 4.58 -26.30 3.94
N SER A 90 5.90 -26.15 4.02
CA SER A 90 6.73 -25.83 2.86
C SER A 90 6.66 -26.92 1.78
N GLY A 91 6.57 -26.48 0.53
CA GLY A 91 6.88 -27.27 -0.64
C GLY A 91 8.39 -27.33 -0.90
N ALA A 92 8.74 -27.68 -2.13
CA ALA A 92 10.08 -27.57 -2.71
C ALA A 92 9.96 -27.00 -4.14
N PRO A 93 11.05 -26.51 -4.77
CA PRO A 93 10.98 -25.96 -6.13
C PRO A 93 10.36 -26.93 -7.17
N ALA A 94 10.62 -28.23 -7.03
CA ALA A 94 10.07 -29.28 -7.89
C ALA A 94 8.76 -29.91 -7.35
N ALA A 95 8.33 -29.52 -6.15
CA ALA A 95 7.15 -30.05 -5.48
C ALA A 95 6.46 -28.95 -4.63
N PRO A 96 5.89 -27.90 -5.27
CA PRO A 96 5.27 -26.79 -4.56
C PRO A 96 3.94 -27.18 -3.91
N ILE A 97 3.45 -26.35 -2.99
CA ILE A 97 2.08 -26.43 -2.47
C ILE A 97 1.27 -25.29 -3.09
N VAL A 98 0.18 -25.61 -3.79
CA VAL A 98 -0.62 -24.61 -4.53
C VAL A 98 -2.07 -24.65 -4.07
N TYR A 99 -2.53 -23.60 -3.40
CA TYR A 99 -3.94 -23.36 -3.12
C TYR A 99 -4.53 -22.55 -4.28
N ARG A 100 -5.53 -23.08 -4.98
CA ARG A 100 -6.12 -22.40 -6.14
C ARG A 100 -7.62 -22.53 -6.23
N ALA A 101 -8.28 -21.53 -6.81
CA ALA A 101 -9.66 -21.69 -7.26
C ALA A 101 -9.74 -22.70 -8.42
N SER A 102 -10.83 -23.45 -8.46
CA SER A 102 -11.17 -24.32 -9.58
C SER A 102 -11.39 -23.49 -10.83
N ARG A 103 -11.00 -24.03 -11.99
CA ARG A 103 -11.05 -23.28 -13.25
C ARG A 103 -12.47 -22.77 -13.55
N GLY A 104 -12.59 -21.46 -13.73
CA GLY A 104 -13.88 -20.80 -14.05
C GLY A 104 -14.82 -20.64 -12.85
N GLU A 105 -14.39 -21.01 -11.65
CA GLU A 105 -15.16 -20.85 -10.41
C GLU A 105 -14.53 -19.76 -9.53
N THR A 106 -15.33 -19.09 -8.70
CA THR A 106 -14.86 -18.09 -7.74
C THR A 106 -14.87 -18.68 -6.33
N ALA A 107 -13.69 -18.85 -5.74
CA ALA A 107 -13.52 -19.25 -4.34
C ALA A 107 -13.24 -18.02 -3.48
N ARG A 108 -14.19 -17.66 -2.60
CA ARG A 108 -14.14 -16.49 -1.71
C ARG A 108 -13.68 -16.92 -0.32
N VAL A 109 -12.50 -16.51 0.11
CA VAL A 109 -11.96 -16.69 1.46
C VAL A 109 -12.32 -15.45 2.27
N VAL A 110 -13.24 -15.60 3.22
CA VAL A 110 -13.92 -14.49 3.87
C VAL A 110 -13.61 -14.47 5.36
N GLY A 111 -13.11 -13.34 5.88
CA GLY A 111 -12.88 -13.13 7.32
C GLY A 111 -14.06 -12.56 8.08
N GLY A 112 -15.14 -12.22 7.38
CA GLY A 112 -16.33 -11.61 7.96
C GLY A 112 -17.47 -12.59 8.18
N ARG A 113 -18.53 -12.11 8.85
CA ARG A 113 -19.77 -12.84 9.08
C ARG A 113 -20.98 -12.02 8.68
N GLU A 114 -21.97 -12.68 8.10
CA GLU A 114 -23.25 -12.04 7.76
C GLU A 114 -24.01 -11.61 9.03
N VAL A 115 -24.54 -10.39 9.00
CA VAL A 115 -25.44 -9.85 10.02
C VAL A 115 -26.87 -9.93 9.52
N THR A 116 -27.71 -10.57 10.32
CA THR A 116 -29.13 -10.81 10.07
C THR A 116 -30.00 -10.18 11.17
N GLY A 117 -31.31 -10.41 11.16
CA GLY A 117 -32.21 -9.96 12.22
C GLY A 117 -32.44 -8.45 12.27
N TRP A 118 -32.26 -7.76 11.14
CA TRP A 118 -32.45 -6.32 11.03
C TRP A 118 -33.89 -5.90 11.32
N ARG A 119 -34.04 -4.87 12.17
CA ARG A 119 -35.34 -4.28 12.51
C ARG A 119 -35.28 -2.75 12.51
N PRO A 120 -36.40 -2.04 12.35
CA PRO A 120 -36.46 -0.60 12.58
C PRO A 120 -36.01 -0.25 14.02
N VAL A 121 -35.42 0.93 14.18
CA VAL A 121 -35.10 1.45 15.51
C VAL A 121 -36.41 1.84 16.20
N ALA A 122 -36.66 1.27 17.38
CA ALA A 122 -37.90 1.49 18.13
C ALA A 122 -37.69 2.18 19.49
N ASP A 123 -36.46 2.18 20.02
CA ASP A 123 -36.16 2.79 21.31
C ASP A 123 -36.25 4.33 21.22
N PRO A 124 -37.16 4.98 21.98
CA PRO A 124 -37.31 6.43 21.96
C PRO A 124 -36.04 7.20 22.33
N ALA A 125 -35.19 6.66 23.20
CA ALA A 125 -33.94 7.31 23.61
C ALA A 125 -32.89 7.31 22.48
N ILE A 126 -32.88 6.26 21.66
CA ILE A 126 -32.04 6.18 20.46
C ILE A 126 -32.61 7.05 19.34
N LEU A 127 -33.92 6.98 19.10
CA LEU A 127 -34.59 7.82 18.10
C LEU A 127 -34.41 9.32 18.38
N ALA A 128 -34.39 9.74 19.65
CA ALA A 128 -34.17 11.13 20.04
C ALA A 128 -32.75 11.65 19.70
N ARG A 129 -31.77 10.77 19.50
CA ARG A 129 -30.39 11.12 19.09
C ARG A 129 -30.25 11.23 17.57
N LEU A 130 -31.06 10.50 16.81
CA LEU A 130 -31.12 10.56 15.36
C LEU A 130 -31.91 11.78 14.88
N ASP A 131 -31.47 12.36 13.76
CA ASP A 131 -32.25 13.36 13.03
C ASP A 131 -33.60 12.79 12.61
N GLU A 132 -34.66 13.59 12.72
CA GLU A 132 -36.02 13.11 12.46
C GLU A 132 -36.19 12.61 11.01
N SER A 133 -35.51 13.26 10.06
CA SER A 133 -35.53 12.89 8.65
C SER A 133 -34.97 11.50 8.35
N VAL A 134 -34.13 10.93 9.24
CA VAL A 134 -33.40 9.68 8.96
C VAL A 134 -33.96 8.48 9.73
N ARG A 135 -34.77 8.70 10.77
CA ARG A 135 -35.30 7.65 11.67
C ARG A 135 -35.99 6.50 10.95
N ALA A 136 -36.72 6.78 9.88
CA ALA A 136 -37.44 5.76 9.11
C ALA A 136 -36.50 4.85 8.28
N HIS A 137 -35.27 5.30 8.01
CA HIS A 137 -34.30 4.61 7.17
C HIS A 137 -33.32 3.75 7.98
N VAL A 138 -32.99 4.19 9.20
CA VAL A 138 -32.05 3.46 10.05
C VAL A 138 -32.64 2.10 10.49
N ARG A 139 -31.79 1.08 10.47
CA ARG A 139 -32.05 -0.27 10.95
C ARG A 139 -31.06 -0.59 12.06
N GLN A 140 -31.46 -1.51 12.94
CA GLN A 140 -30.59 -2.04 13.99
C GLN A 140 -30.54 -3.57 13.95
N ALA A 141 -29.40 -4.12 14.35
CA ALA A 141 -29.20 -5.54 14.60
C ALA A 141 -28.44 -5.76 15.91
N ASP A 142 -28.81 -6.82 16.64
CA ASP A 142 -28.12 -7.24 17.86
C ASP A 142 -27.02 -8.24 17.46
N LEU A 143 -25.76 -7.81 17.54
CA LEU A 143 -24.62 -8.63 17.15
C LEU A 143 -24.35 -9.73 18.18
N LYS A 144 -24.54 -9.43 19.47
CA LYS A 144 -24.35 -10.38 20.56
C LYS A 144 -25.34 -11.53 20.50
N ALA A 145 -26.61 -11.25 20.17
CA ALA A 145 -27.62 -12.29 19.94
C ALA A 145 -27.27 -13.24 18.78
N GLN A 146 -26.40 -12.82 17.87
CA GLN A 146 -25.89 -13.60 16.73
C GLN A 146 -24.54 -14.27 17.02
N GLY A 147 -24.05 -14.22 18.26
CA GLY A 147 -22.75 -14.76 18.65
C GLY A 147 -21.56 -13.95 18.15
N ILE A 148 -21.78 -12.71 17.71
CA ILE A 148 -20.72 -11.76 17.33
C ILE A 148 -20.43 -10.90 18.57
N THR A 149 -19.42 -11.30 19.33
CA THR A 149 -19.03 -10.64 20.58
C THR A 149 -17.69 -9.91 20.49
N ASP A 150 -16.88 -10.26 19.50
CA ASP A 150 -15.59 -9.63 19.23
C ASP A 150 -15.80 -8.39 18.36
N LEU A 151 -16.08 -7.26 19.01
CA LEU A 151 -16.52 -6.01 18.39
C LEU A 151 -15.39 -5.00 18.15
N GLU A 152 -14.13 -5.38 18.39
CA GLU A 152 -12.91 -4.53 18.42
C GLU A 152 -13.08 -3.05 18.02
N GLY A 153 -12.64 -2.17 18.91
CA GLY A 153 -12.57 -0.73 18.65
C GLY A 153 -11.42 -0.34 17.74
N ILE A 154 -11.32 0.95 17.46
CA ILE A 154 -10.12 1.53 16.89
C ILE A 154 -9.01 1.40 17.94
N GLY A 155 -7.97 0.63 17.63
CA GLY A 155 -6.89 0.29 18.54
C GLY A 155 -5.58 0.96 18.15
N SER A 156 -4.61 0.95 19.07
CA SER A 156 -3.19 1.28 18.80
C SER A 156 -2.94 2.56 17.99
N ALA A 157 -3.84 3.55 18.07
CA ALA A 157 -3.79 4.75 17.26
C ALA A 157 -2.51 5.56 17.57
N ARG A 158 -1.69 5.72 16.54
CA ARG A 158 -0.43 6.46 16.50
C ARG A 158 -0.42 7.27 15.22
N THR A 159 0.56 8.15 15.10
CA THR A 159 0.73 8.91 13.87
C THR A 159 0.85 7.94 12.69
N TYR A 160 0.06 8.13 11.64
CA TYR A 160 -0.02 7.30 10.42
C TYR A 160 -0.62 5.92 10.55
N GLN A 161 -1.02 5.50 11.74
CA GLN A 161 -1.35 4.10 11.94
C GLN A 161 -2.38 3.93 13.04
N SER A 162 -3.42 3.16 12.74
CA SER A 162 -4.31 2.59 13.73
C SER A 162 -4.53 1.10 13.46
N ASP A 163 -4.97 0.37 14.49
CA ASP A 163 -5.59 -0.93 14.28
C ASP A 163 -7.07 -0.68 13.93
N PRO A 164 -7.52 -1.04 12.71
CA PRO A 164 -8.90 -0.89 12.31
C PRO A 164 -9.83 -1.67 13.25
N GLY A 165 -10.95 -1.05 13.59
CA GLY A 165 -12.04 -1.75 14.28
C GLY A 165 -12.80 -2.69 13.36
N LEU A 166 -13.89 -3.27 13.87
CA LEU A 166 -14.89 -3.95 13.04
C LEU A 166 -15.38 -3.02 11.92
N GLU A 167 -15.49 -3.53 10.70
CA GLU A 167 -16.03 -2.83 9.54
C GLU A 167 -17.35 -3.44 9.09
N VAL A 168 -18.19 -2.65 8.42
CA VAL A 168 -19.44 -3.10 7.81
C VAL A 168 -19.30 -3.06 6.29
N PHE A 169 -19.77 -4.11 5.63
CA PHE A 169 -19.86 -4.21 4.18
C PHE A 169 -21.30 -4.48 3.77
N PHE A 170 -21.76 -3.87 2.69
CA PHE A 170 -23.06 -4.17 2.07
C PHE A 170 -22.87 -4.35 0.57
N GLN A 171 -23.40 -5.46 0.03
CA GLN A 171 -23.18 -5.85 -1.38
C GLN A 171 -21.68 -5.81 -1.77
N ASP A 172 -20.84 -6.40 -0.92
CA ASP A 172 -19.39 -6.46 -1.10
C ASP A 172 -18.68 -5.08 -1.20
N LYS A 173 -19.29 -4.00 -0.70
CA LYS A 173 -18.68 -2.66 -0.62
C LYS A 173 -18.53 -2.23 0.84
N PRO A 174 -17.43 -1.57 1.23
CA PRO A 174 -17.27 -1.05 2.58
C PRO A 174 -18.24 0.11 2.81
N MET A 175 -18.90 0.09 3.96
CA MET A 175 -19.80 1.12 4.43
C MET A 175 -19.05 2.12 5.31
N THR A 176 -19.53 3.35 5.38
CA THR A 176 -18.83 4.44 6.06
C THR A 176 -19.21 4.47 7.54
N LEU A 177 -18.23 4.49 8.43
CA LEU A 177 -18.49 4.76 9.83
C LEU A 177 -19.09 6.17 9.93
N ALA A 178 -20.25 6.32 10.55
CA ALA A 178 -21.01 7.57 10.62
C ALA A 178 -20.09 8.69 11.12
N ARG A 179 -19.93 9.72 10.30
CA ARG A 179 -18.91 10.76 10.50
C ARG A 179 -19.42 12.14 10.13
N TYR A 180 -18.87 13.16 10.77
CA TYR A 180 -19.14 14.54 10.39
C TYR A 180 -17.86 15.35 10.14
N PRO A 181 -17.80 16.11 9.04
CA PRO A 181 -18.75 16.06 7.92
C PRO A 181 -18.66 14.72 7.17
N ASN A 182 -19.72 14.35 6.45
CA ASN A 182 -19.80 13.10 5.66
C ASN A 182 -18.70 13.04 4.60
N SER A 183 -18.23 14.21 4.16
CA SER A 183 -17.07 14.37 3.28
C SER A 183 -16.27 15.61 3.68
N GLY A 184 -14.95 15.58 3.51
CA GLY A 184 -14.08 16.71 3.85
C GLY A 184 -13.78 16.79 5.34
N TYR A 185 -13.56 18.00 5.85
CA TYR A 185 -13.07 18.21 7.21
C TYR A 185 -13.69 19.45 7.87
N LEU A 186 -13.78 19.42 9.19
CA LEU A 186 -13.86 20.60 10.06
C LEU A 186 -12.50 21.28 10.18
N THR A 187 -12.50 22.53 10.65
CA THR A 187 -11.29 23.32 10.87
C THR A 187 -11.13 23.70 12.33
N ILE A 188 -9.88 23.66 12.81
CA ILE A 188 -9.46 24.23 14.09
C ILE A 188 -9.44 25.76 13.95
N ALA A 189 -10.48 26.42 14.44
CA ALA A 189 -10.63 27.88 14.32
C ALA A 189 -9.62 28.64 15.20
N SER A 190 -9.32 28.09 16.38
CA SER A 190 -8.24 28.58 17.23
C SER A 190 -7.73 27.47 18.13
N ALA A 191 -6.42 27.21 18.09
CA ALA A 191 -5.73 26.41 19.10
C ALA A 191 -5.66 27.19 20.43
N LEU A 192 -5.91 26.52 21.57
CA LEU A 192 -5.96 27.17 22.89
C LEU A 192 -4.86 26.65 23.82
N ASP A 193 -4.21 27.58 24.53
CA ASP A 193 -3.22 27.27 25.55
C ASP A 193 -3.85 26.69 26.83
N THR A 194 -3.02 26.37 27.83
CA THR A 194 -3.48 25.83 29.13
C THR A 194 -4.37 26.80 29.91
N GLY A 195 -4.32 28.10 29.62
CA GLY A 195 -5.23 29.11 30.15
C GLY A 195 -6.53 29.27 29.35
N GLY A 196 -6.72 28.48 28.28
CA GLY A 196 -7.85 28.57 27.38
C GLY A 196 -7.80 29.77 26.44
N LYS A 197 -6.64 30.42 26.27
CA LYS A 197 -6.48 31.58 25.40
C LYS A 197 -5.98 31.17 24.01
N PRO A 198 -6.41 31.85 22.94
CA PRO A 198 -5.86 31.67 21.60
C PRO A 198 -4.33 31.82 21.56
N GLY A 199 -3.65 30.82 21.02
CA GLY A 199 -2.21 30.86 20.75
C GLY A 199 -1.88 31.11 19.28
N THR A 200 -0.63 31.50 19.00
CA THR A 200 -0.10 31.65 17.63
C THR A 200 0.89 30.54 17.30
N GLY A 201 0.89 30.04 16.07
CA GLY A 201 1.79 28.97 15.63
C GLY A 201 1.38 27.60 16.17
N ILE A 202 2.36 26.80 16.61
CA ILE A 202 2.11 25.51 17.23
C ILE A 202 1.85 25.73 18.73
N VAL A 203 0.65 25.37 19.17
CA VAL A 203 0.24 25.44 20.57
C VAL A 203 0.35 24.04 21.16
N ALA A 204 1.06 23.94 22.28
CA ALA A 204 1.24 22.71 23.02
C ALA A 204 0.47 22.79 24.35
N SER A 205 -0.45 21.86 24.59
CA SER A 205 -1.17 21.76 25.88
C SER A 205 -1.50 20.30 26.24
N PRO A 206 -1.54 19.95 27.53
CA PRO A 206 -1.97 18.62 27.96
C PRO A 206 -3.40 18.28 27.55
N GLU A 207 -4.30 19.26 27.54
CA GLU A 207 -5.73 19.05 27.24
C GLU A 207 -6.01 18.96 25.74
N GLY A 208 -5.12 19.49 24.90
CA GLY A 208 -5.36 19.59 23.47
C GLY A 208 -6.66 20.35 23.16
N LYS A 209 -6.89 21.50 23.79
CA LYS A 209 -8.14 22.25 23.65
C LYS A 209 -8.12 23.19 22.43
N PHE A 210 -9.22 23.24 21.69
CA PHE A 210 -9.37 24.15 20.56
C PHE A 210 -10.82 24.63 20.36
N ALA A 211 -10.98 25.76 19.67
CA ALA A 211 -12.28 26.27 19.23
C ALA A 211 -12.65 25.71 17.84
N CYS A 212 -13.93 25.39 17.66
CA CYS A 212 -14.52 24.99 16.38
C CYS A 212 -15.76 25.86 16.15
N GLU A 213 -15.84 26.56 15.02
CA GLU A 213 -16.95 27.49 14.75
C GLU A 213 -18.25 26.78 14.37
N ASP A 214 -18.14 25.57 13.80
CA ASP A 214 -19.27 24.74 13.42
C ASP A 214 -20.09 24.40 14.68
N PRO A 215 -21.43 24.59 14.68
CA PRO A 215 -22.27 24.28 15.82
C PRO A 215 -22.57 22.79 15.99
N ARG A 216 -22.35 21.96 14.97
CA ARG A 216 -22.67 20.52 14.97
C ARG A 216 -22.06 19.74 16.13
N PRO A 217 -20.80 19.97 16.56
CA PRO A 217 -20.20 19.28 17.70
C PRO A 217 -21.03 19.34 18.99
N ALA A 218 -21.89 20.35 19.18
CA ALA A 218 -22.79 20.44 20.32
C ALA A 218 -23.74 19.24 20.45
N ARG A 219 -23.99 18.49 19.37
CA ARG A 219 -24.82 17.28 19.37
C ARG A 219 -24.13 16.06 19.97
N TRP A 220 -22.79 16.07 20.04
CA TRP A 220 -22.01 14.86 20.37
C TRP A 220 -21.73 14.71 21.87
N THR A 221 -22.22 15.62 22.72
CA THR A 221 -21.89 15.66 24.16
C THR A 221 -22.31 14.41 24.94
N LYS A 222 -23.20 13.58 24.38
CA LYS A 222 -23.68 12.33 25.00
C LYS A 222 -23.15 11.07 24.30
N GLU A 223 -22.39 11.25 23.23
CA GLU A 223 -21.85 10.15 22.45
C GLU A 223 -20.62 9.56 23.16
N LYS A 224 -20.41 8.27 22.96
CA LYS A 224 -19.30 7.51 23.53
C LYS A 224 -18.47 6.96 22.38
N ASP A 225 -17.20 6.63 22.66
CA ASP A 225 -16.30 6.02 21.68
C ASP A 225 -16.21 6.85 20.38
N VAL A 226 -16.20 8.17 20.54
CA VAL A 226 -16.06 9.13 19.44
C VAL A 226 -14.58 9.35 19.17
N TRP A 227 -14.19 9.26 17.91
CA TRP A 227 -12.83 9.51 17.46
C TRP A 227 -12.77 10.76 16.62
N LEU A 228 -11.74 11.57 16.84
CA LEU A 228 -11.39 12.69 15.97
C LEU A 228 -10.19 12.27 15.13
N HIS A 229 -10.34 12.26 13.82
CA HIS A 229 -9.26 11.94 12.89
C HIS A 229 -8.91 13.17 12.07
N GLY A 230 -7.65 13.56 12.10
CA GLY A 230 -7.22 14.72 11.35
C GLY A 230 -5.72 14.92 11.37
N PHE A 231 -5.34 16.06 10.83
CA PHE A 231 -4.00 16.59 10.81
C PHE A 231 -3.97 17.67 11.86
N TRP A 232 -3.07 17.55 12.84
CA TRP A 232 -3.10 18.42 14.02
C TRP A 232 -2.08 19.55 13.92
N VAL A 233 -0.94 19.27 13.28
CA VAL A 233 0.18 20.21 13.13
C VAL A 233 0.63 20.28 11.69
N TRP A 234 0.99 19.13 11.11
CA TRP A 234 1.56 19.01 9.78
C TRP A 234 0.63 18.21 8.87
N ASP A 235 0.62 18.59 7.60
CA ASP A 235 -0.23 17.98 6.58
C ASP A 235 0.24 16.57 6.20
N TRP A 236 1.46 16.17 6.59
CA TRP A 236 1.97 14.80 6.46
C TRP A 236 1.78 13.98 7.74
N ALA A 237 1.08 14.51 8.77
CA ALA A 237 1.00 14.03 10.16
C ALA A 237 -0.42 13.73 10.67
N ASP A 238 -1.14 12.78 10.04
CA ASP A 238 -2.47 12.40 10.51
C ASP A 238 -2.45 11.52 11.77
N LEU A 239 -3.47 11.70 12.61
CA LEU A 239 -3.63 10.93 13.84
C LEU A 239 -5.10 10.88 14.26
N ARG A 240 -5.52 9.72 14.75
CA ARG A 240 -6.80 9.52 15.44
C ARG A 240 -6.63 9.75 16.94
N ILE A 241 -7.49 10.60 17.51
CA ILE A 241 -7.50 10.92 18.94
C ILE A 241 -8.93 10.80 19.47
N PRO A 242 -9.17 10.02 20.54
CA PRO A 242 -10.48 9.98 21.19
C PRO A 242 -10.92 11.35 21.68
N LEU A 243 -12.17 11.71 21.43
CA LEU A 243 -12.79 12.90 21.99
C LEU A 243 -12.89 12.76 23.52
N CYS A 244 -12.51 13.81 24.27
CA CYS A 244 -12.74 13.84 25.71
C CYS A 244 -14.00 14.61 26.09
N SER A 245 -14.14 15.86 25.64
CA SER A 245 -15.30 16.68 25.98
C SER A 245 -15.54 17.81 24.99
N ILE A 246 -16.77 18.31 25.00
CA ILE A 246 -17.21 19.47 24.22
C ILE A 246 -17.90 20.43 25.17
N ASP A 247 -17.57 21.72 25.06
CA ASP A 247 -18.30 22.82 25.67
C ASP A 247 -19.07 23.56 24.57
N PRO A 248 -20.39 23.33 24.44
CA PRO A 248 -21.21 23.97 23.42
C PRO A 248 -21.31 25.50 23.57
N ALA A 249 -21.24 26.02 24.79
CA ALA A 249 -21.38 27.44 25.05
C ALA A 249 -20.12 28.20 24.63
N ALA A 250 -18.95 27.63 24.94
CA ALA A 250 -17.66 28.16 24.51
C ALA A 250 -17.28 27.76 23.07
N ARG A 251 -18.02 26.82 22.46
CA ARG A 251 -17.69 26.17 21.18
C ARG A 251 -16.29 25.58 21.15
N THR A 252 -15.92 24.89 22.23
CA THR A 252 -14.58 24.29 22.35
C THR A 252 -14.65 22.78 22.45
N ILE A 253 -13.66 22.13 21.85
CA ILE A 253 -13.42 20.68 21.91
C ILE A 253 -12.12 20.46 22.69
N SER A 254 -12.10 19.40 23.51
CA SER A 254 -10.94 18.99 24.30
C SER A 254 -10.62 17.52 24.06
N LEU A 255 -9.33 17.21 23.92
CA LEU A 255 -8.78 15.85 23.80
C LEU A 255 -8.48 15.23 25.17
N GLY A 256 -8.51 16.06 26.22
CA GLY A 256 -8.34 15.71 27.62
C GLY A 256 -6.88 15.43 28.00
N PRO A 257 -6.45 15.72 29.24
CA PRO A 257 -5.10 15.39 29.68
C PRO A 257 -4.89 13.88 29.65
N ARG A 258 -3.74 13.44 29.15
CA ARG A 258 -3.33 12.02 29.15
C ARG A 258 -1.94 11.87 29.78
N PRO A 259 -1.72 10.85 30.62
CA PRO A 259 -0.43 10.65 31.27
C PRO A 259 0.74 10.66 30.28
N GLY A 260 1.71 11.56 30.49
CA GLY A 260 2.91 11.66 29.66
C GLY A 260 2.71 12.23 28.26
N GLN A 261 1.52 12.73 27.92
CA GLN A 261 1.22 13.26 26.60
C GLN A 261 0.99 14.78 26.64
N THR A 262 1.51 15.47 25.63
CA THR A 262 1.17 16.86 25.32
C THR A 262 0.69 16.89 23.88
N PHE A 263 -0.46 17.50 23.63
CA PHE A 263 -0.97 17.66 22.28
C PHE A 263 -0.40 18.92 21.67
N GLN A 264 0.11 18.79 20.45
CA GLN A 264 0.49 19.92 19.62
C GLN A 264 -0.59 20.14 18.58
N MET A 265 -0.94 21.39 18.35
CA MET A 265 -1.93 21.76 17.34
C MET A 265 -1.64 23.12 16.72
N ARG A 266 -2.18 23.34 15.53
CA ARG A 266 -2.06 24.61 14.82
C ARG A 266 -3.43 25.08 14.32
N THR A 267 -3.72 26.37 14.51
CA THR A 267 -4.91 27.00 13.93
C THR A 267 -4.94 26.82 12.40
N GLY A 268 -6.12 26.52 11.85
CA GLY A 268 -6.32 26.26 10.43
C GLY A 268 -6.09 24.81 10.00
N GLN A 269 -5.64 23.94 10.90
CA GLN A 269 -5.58 22.50 10.67
C GLN A 269 -6.97 21.86 10.74
N TRP A 270 -7.09 20.61 10.29
CA TRP A 270 -8.38 20.02 9.94
C TRP A 270 -8.57 18.60 10.44
N PHE A 271 -9.81 18.28 10.79
CA PHE A 271 -10.20 17.00 11.38
C PHE A 271 -11.65 16.66 11.01
N TYR A 272 -12.06 15.42 11.25
CA TYR A 272 -13.47 15.03 11.26
C TYR A 272 -13.72 14.13 12.48
N ALA A 273 -14.99 13.98 12.85
CA ALA A 273 -15.38 13.09 13.94
C ALA A 273 -16.08 11.85 13.37
N GLU A 274 -15.86 10.68 13.98
CA GLU A 274 -16.41 9.40 13.52
C GLU A 274 -16.94 8.55 14.69
N ASN A 275 -17.76 7.55 14.35
CA ASN A 275 -18.55 6.71 15.26
C ASN A 275 -19.64 7.47 16.02
N LEU A 276 -20.43 8.27 15.29
CA LEU A 276 -21.43 9.16 15.87
C LEU A 276 -22.84 8.78 15.45
N LEU A 277 -23.69 8.36 16.39
CA LEU A 277 -25.10 8.07 16.08
C LEU A 277 -25.88 9.29 15.56
N PRO A 278 -25.72 10.52 16.09
CA PRO A 278 -26.41 11.71 15.58
C PRO A 278 -25.98 12.11 14.17
N GLU A 279 -24.84 11.60 13.70
CA GLU A 279 -24.29 11.84 12.37
C GLU A 279 -24.48 10.63 11.44
N LEU A 280 -25.29 9.64 11.85
CA LEU A 280 -25.79 8.59 10.97
C LEU A 280 -26.88 9.17 10.06
N ASP A 281 -26.48 9.99 9.09
CA ASP A 281 -27.38 10.89 8.38
C ASP A 281 -27.34 10.75 6.85
N SER A 282 -26.56 9.79 6.33
CA SER A 282 -26.50 9.46 4.91
C SER A 282 -26.62 7.96 4.63
N PRO A 283 -27.18 7.56 3.47
CA PRO A 283 -27.20 6.16 3.05
C PRO A 283 -25.79 5.57 2.97
N GLY A 284 -25.62 4.36 3.51
CA GLY A 284 -24.33 3.66 3.59
C GLY A 284 -23.53 3.97 4.85
N GLU A 285 -24.04 4.82 5.75
CA GLU A 285 -23.41 5.03 7.04
C GLU A 285 -23.85 4.01 8.09
N TRP A 286 -22.98 3.72 9.06
CA TRP A 286 -23.26 2.86 10.21
C TRP A 286 -22.61 3.37 11.50
N CYS A 287 -23.17 2.99 12.65
CA CYS A 287 -22.64 3.30 13.98
C CYS A 287 -22.75 2.04 14.85
N LEU A 288 -21.73 1.75 15.67
CA LEU A 288 -21.74 0.60 16.57
C LEU A 288 -21.70 1.06 18.02
N ASP A 289 -22.76 0.74 18.76
CA ASP A 289 -22.74 0.84 20.21
C ASP A 289 -22.11 -0.43 20.78
N ARG A 290 -20.84 -0.34 21.18
CA ARG A 290 -20.06 -1.46 21.71
C ARG A 290 -20.48 -1.88 23.12
N ASP A 291 -21.10 -1.00 23.90
CA ASP A 291 -21.60 -1.34 25.24
C ASP A 291 -22.79 -2.31 25.14
N THR A 292 -23.66 -2.09 24.14
CA THR A 292 -24.88 -2.88 23.93
C THR A 292 -24.78 -3.90 22.80
N ALA A 293 -23.69 -3.90 22.03
CA ALA A 293 -23.48 -4.71 20.83
C ALA A 293 -24.54 -4.48 19.74
N ILE A 294 -25.14 -3.29 19.70
CA ILE A 294 -26.14 -2.94 18.68
C ILE A 294 -25.46 -2.19 17.53
N LEU A 295 -25.57 -2.77 16.33
CA LEU A 295 -25.17 -2.13 15.09
C LEU A 295 -26.35 -1.36 14.50
N TYR A 296 -26.17 -0.05 14.30
CA TYR A 296 -27.10 0.82 13.59
C TYR A 296 -26.59 1.07 12.17
N PHE A 297 -27.45 0.95 11.17
CA PHE A 297 -27.06 1.07 9.76
C PHE A 297 -28.17 1.75 8.96
N TRP A 298 -27.81 2.67 8.07
CA TRP A 298 -28.69 3.13 6.99
C TRP A 298 -28.31 2.39 5.70
N PRO A 299 -29.08 1.38 5.26
CA PRO A 299 -28.80 0.66 4.02
C PRO A 299 -28.93 1.56 2.78
N PRO A 300 -27.96 1.56 1.85
CA PRO A 300 -28.03 2.35 0.62
C PRO A 300 -29.02 1.78 -0.42
N ALA A 301 -29.47 0.54 -0.21
CA ALA A 301 -30.53 -0.14 -0.97
C ALA A 301 -31.32 -1.05 -0.01
N PRO A 302 -32.47 -1.62 -0.41
CA PRO A 302 -33.22 -2.57 0.44
C PRO A 302 -32.32 -3.69 0.96
N LEU A 303 -32.45 -4.06 2.24
CA LEU A 303 -31.60 -5.07 2.87
C LEU A 303 -31.71 -6.45 2.20
N GLU A 304 -32.85 -6.75 1.58
CA GLU A 304 -33.10 -7.99 0.87
C GLU A 304 -32.32 -8.08 -0.46
N SER A 305 -31.77 -6.96 -0.94
CA SER A 305 -30.99 -6.89 -2.18
C SER A 305 -29.53 -7.30 -2.00
N GLY A 306 -29.06 -7.56 -0.78
CA GLY A 306 -27.67 -7.95 -0.54
C GLY A 306 -27.36 -8.27 0.92
N LYS A 307 -26.21 -8.89 1.17
CA LYS A 307 -25.78 -9.23 2.52
C LYS A 307 -25.15 -8.02 3.21
N VAL A 308 -25.39 -7.89 4.51
CA VAL A 308 -24.56 -7.07 5.39
C VAL A 308 -23.54 -7.97 6.06
N VAL A 309 -22.26 -7.69 5.93
CA VAL A 309 -21.16 -8.47 6.50
C VAL A 309 -20.35 -7.60 7.44
N VAL A 310 -19.91 -8.15 8.57
CA VAL A 310 -18.97 -7.49 9.48
C VAL A 310 -17.62 -8.20 9.52
N SER A 311 -16.50 -7.46 9.56
CA SER A 311 -15.16 -8.06 9.63
C SER A 311 -14.82 -8.60 11.02
N LEU A 312 -14.34 -9.84 11.08
CA LEU A 312 -14.04 -10.54 12.35
C LEU A 312 -12.61 -11.06 12.41
N VAL A 313 -12.22 -11.94 11.48
CA VAL A 313 -10.87 -12.50 11.46
C VAL A 313 -9.88 -11.41 11.11
N ARG A 314 -8.83 -11.26 11.92
CA ARG A 314 -7.76 -10.27 11.66
C ARG A 314 -7.03 -10.60 10.36
N ASP A 315 -6.12 -11.56 10.37
CA ASP A 315 -5.39 -11.95 9.16
C ASP A 315 -5.97 -13.23 8.57
N LEU A 316 -6.19 -13.32 7.26
CA LEU A 316 -6.82 -14.50 6.66
C LEU A 316 -5.84 -15.66 6.51
N VAL A 317 -4.60 -15.37 6.09
CA VAL A 317 -3.53 -16.34 5.92
C VAL A 317 -2.25 -15.82 6.58
N ARG A 318 -1.61 -16.66 7.39
CA ARG A 318 -0.32 -16.36 8.03
C ARG A 318 0.69 -17.45 7.67
N LEU A 319 1.85 -17.06 7.14
CA LEU A 319 2.96 -17.93 6.79
C LEU A 319 4.17 -17.58 7.63
N ASP A 320 4.68 -18.53 8.41
CA ASP A 320 5.87 -18.38 9.25
C ASP A 320 6.95 -19.41 8.86
N GLY A 321 7.96 -18.96 8.12
CA GLY A 321 9.05 -19.78 7.61
C GLY A 321 8.63 -20.79 6.53
N ALA A 322 7.42 -20.68 5.97
CA ALA A 322 6.94 -21.55 4.90
C ALA A 322 7.58 -21.16 3.55
N SER A 323 7.86 -22.16 2.70
CA SER A 323 8.51 -21.98 1.40
C SER A 323 7.78 -22.69 0.27
N HIS A 324 7.88 -22.16 -0.96
CA HIS A 324 7.29 -22.75 -2.17
C HIS A 324 5.78 -23.00 -2.05
N VAL A 325 5.08 -22.00 -1.52
CA VAL A 325 3.61 -22.00 -1.37
C VAL A 325 3.01 -20.95 -2.28
N THR A 326 2.01 -21.31 -3.08
CA THR A 326 1.30 -20.39 -3.97
C THR A 326 -0.19 -20.33 -3.64
N PHE A 327 -0.74 -19.12 -3.54
CA PHE A 327 -2.18 -18.86 -3.58
C PHE A 327 -2.54 -18.29 -4.94
N ARG A 328 -3.45 -18.93 -5.68
CA ARG A 328 -3.78 -18.57 -7.06
C ARG A 328 -5.27 -18.40 -7.32
N GLY A 329 -5.67 -17.27 -7.90
CA GLY A 329 -7.05 -17.09 -8.38
C GLY A 329 -8.09 -17.02 -7.27
N LEU A 330 -7.67 -16.76 -6.03
CA LEU A 330 -8.57 -16.68 -4.88
C LEU A 330 -9.08 -15.25 -4.69
N LEU A 331 -10.29 -15.12 -4.16
CA LEU A 331 -10.82 -13.85 -3.70
C LEU A 331 -10.69 -13.80 -2.18
N PHE A 332 -9.92 -12.85 -1.64
CA PHE A 332 -9.78 -12.61 -0.21
C PHE A 332 -10.55 -11.35 0.19
N GLU A 333 -11.39 -11.42 1.23
CA GLU A 333 -12.15 -10.25 1.66
C GLU A 333 -12.67 -10.27 3.11
N ALA A 334 -13.11 -9.08 3.55
CA ALA A 334 -13.80 -8.83 4.81
C ALA A 334 -13.02 -9.27 6.06
N GLY A 335 -11.69 -9.31 6.00
CA GLY A 335 -10.84 -9.45 7.19
C GLY A 335 -10.58 -8.11 7.85
N ARG A 336 -10.43 -8.10 9.19
CA ARG A 336 -10.15 -6.90 9.99
C ARG A 336 -8.70 -6.42 9.85
N GLY A 337 -7.80 -7.36 9.54
CA GLY A 337 -6.38 -7.18 9.32
C GLY A 337 -6.01 -7.38 7.84
N SER A 338 -4.95 -8.16 7.59
CA SER A 338 -4.37 -8.36 6.26
C SER A 338 -4.82 -9.66 5.59
N ALA A 339 -4.83 -9.73 4.25
CA ALA A 339 -5.24 -10.97 3.60
C ALA A 339 -4.15 -12.06 3.73
N VAL A 340 -2.89 -11.71 3.43
CA VAL A 340 -1.76 -12.64 3.54
C VAL A 340 -0.59 -11.97 4.25
N VAL A 341 -0.07 -12.62 5.30
CA VAL A 341 1.13 -12.19 6.03
C VAL A 341 2.20 -13.27 5.94
N VAL A 342 3.40 -12.91 5.46
CA VAL A 342 4.57 -13.79 5.32
C VAL A 342 5.69 -13.29 6.23
N GLN A 343 6.24 -14.20 7.02
CA GLN A 343 7.40 -13.97 7.87
C GLN A 343 8.47 -15.01 7.54
N GLY A 344 9.58 -14.58 6.95
CA GLY A 344 10.65 -15.47 6.48
C GLY A 344 10.21 -16.45 5.39
N GLY A 345 10.98 -17.51 5.22
CA GLY A 345 10.73 -18.53 4.20
C GLY A 345 11.35 -18.17 2.84
N ASP A 346 10.85 -18.82 1.78
CA ASP A 346 11.34 -18.63 0.42
C ASP A 346 10.25 -18.88 -0.62
N ASP A 347 10.13 -18.02 -1.63
CA ASP A 347 9.27 -18.28 -2.81
C ASP A 347 7.79 -18.58 -2.43
N VAL A 348 7.23 -17.69 -1.60
CA VAL A 348 5.77 -17.63 -1.36
C VAL A 348 5.15 -16.68 -2.37
N ARG A 349 4.10 -17.12 -3.07
CA ARG A 349 3.50 -16.35 -4.16
C ARG A 349 2.01 -16.15 -3.99
N VAL A 350 1.53 -14.94 -4.22
CA VAL A 350 0.11 -14.59 -4.35
C VAL A 350 -0.12 -14.16 -5.80
N VAL A 351 -0.90 -14.94 -6.56
CA VAL A 351 -0.94 -14.84 -8.02
C VAL A 351 -2.37 -14.78 -8.53
N ALA A 352 -2.69 -13.86 -9.43
CA ALA A 352 -4.02 -13.74 -10.04
C ALA A 352 -5.16 -13.63 -9.02
N CYS A 353 -4.90 -13.12 -7.81
CA CYS A 353 -5.91 -13.01 -6.75
C CYS A 353 -6.64 -11.68 -6.83
N THR A 354 -7.90 -11.67 -6.38
CA THR A 354 -8.62 -10.43 -6.05
C THR A 354 -8.58 -10.26 -4.55
N ILE A 355 -8.01 -9.17 -4.05
CA ILE A 355 -7.95 -8.88 -2.61
C ILE A 355 -8.68 -7.58 -2.36
N ARG A 356 -9.78 -7.65 -1.60
CA ARG A 356 -10.60 -6.48 -1.36
C ARG A 356 -11.13 -6.39 0.06
N ASN A 357 -11.64 -5.23 0.46
CA ASN A 357 -12.41 -5.10 1.69
C ASN A 357 -11.64 -5.60 2.93
N MET A 358 -10.33 -5.35 2.97
CA MET A 358 -9.48 -5.67 4.10
C MET A 358 -9.37 -4.45 5.00
N GLY A 359 -9.36 -4.61 6.32
CA GLY A 359 -9.16 -3.49 7.24
C GLY A 359 -7.72 -2.96 7.23
N ASN A 360 -6.74 -3.82 6.97
CA ASN A 360 -5.32 -3.48 6.99
C ASN A 360 -4.75 -3.60 5.56
N TRP A 361 -3.65 -4.34 5.35
CA TRP A 361 -2.97 -4.47 4.06
C TRP A 361 -3.48 -5.65 3.20
N ALA A 362 -3.25 -5.64 1.89
CA ALA A 362 -3.53 -6.83 1.08
C ALA A 362 -2.52 -7.94 1.36
N VAL A 363 -1.23 -7.66 1.18
CA VAL A 363 -0.14 -8.63 1.43
C VAL A 363 1.00 -7.96 2.18
N LYS A 364 1.52 -8.62 3.22
CA LYS A 364 2.70 -8.17 3.95
C LYS A 364 3.78 -9.25 3.97
N VAL A 365 5.00 -8.89 3.64
CA VAL A 365 6.17 -9.78 3.64
C VAL A 365 7.28 -9.17 4.48
N TYR A 366 7.82 -9.96 5.41
CA TYR A 366 8.94 -9.58 6.27
C TYR A 366 10.02 -10.67 6.26
N GLY A 367 11.22 -10.34 5.80
CA GLY A 367 12.34 -11.27 5.66
C GLY A 367 12.12 -12.33 4.58
N GLY A 368 12.96 -13.37 4.60
CA GLY A 368 12.93 -14.44 3.60
C GLY A 368 13.52 -14.00 2.26
N ALA A 369 13.23 -14.75 1.20
CA ALA A 369 13.68 -14.44 -0.16
C ALA A 369 12.63 -14.78 -1.22
N ARG A 370 12.66 -14.06 -2.35
CA ARG A 370 11.92 -14.35 -3.58
C ARG A 370 10.39 -14.46 -3.45
N HIS A 371 9.80 -13.86 -2.40
CA HIS A 371 8.35 -13.74 -2.28
C HIS A 371 7.76 -12.82 -3.36
N GLY A 372 6.59 -13.16 -3.88
CA GLY A 372 5.99 -12.47 -5.03
C GLY A 372 4.50 -12.20 -4.92
N VAL A 373 4.05 -11.02 -5.34
CA VAL A 373 2.64 -10.68 -5.56
C VAL A 373 2.46 -10.30 -7.03
N VAL A 374 1.72 -11.12 -7.78
CA VAL A 374 1.70 -11.07 -9.24
C VAL A 374 0.28 -11.01 -9.77
N GLY A 375 0.01 -10.03 -10.64
CA GLY A 375 -1.23 -9.97 -11.41
C GLY A 375 -2.49 -9.88 -10.56
N CYS A 376 -2.41 -9.34 -9.35
CA CYS A 376 -3.54 -9.23 -8.44
C CYS A 376 -4.30 -7.93 -8.67
N ASP A 377 -5.62 -7.97 -8.44
CA ASP A 377 -6.46 -6.78 -8.33
C ASP A 377 -6.71 -6.50 -6.84
N ILE A 378 -6.21 -5.38 -6.35
CA ILE A 378 -6.18 -5.02 -4.92
C ILE A 378 -6.94 -3.72 -4.71
N TYR A 379 -8.02 -3.75 -3.92
CA TYR A 379 -8.80 -2.55 -3.69
C TYR A 379 -9.58 -2.49 -2.39
N GLN A 380 -9.95 -1.27 -1.97
CA GLN A 380 -10.76 -1.06 -0.76
C GLN A 380 -10.09 -1.63 0.51
N THR A 381 -8.77 -1.56 0.58
CA THR A 381 -8.00 -1.87 1.80
C THR A 381 -8.02 -0.69 2.75
N GLY A 382 -8.11 -0.93 4.06
CA GLY A 382 -8.10 0.13 5.06
C GLY A 382 -6.71 0.72 5.28
N GLN A 383 -5.65 -0.04 4.97
CA GLN A 383 -4.28 0.44 4.89
C GLN A 383 -3.70 0.17 3.49
N GLY A 384 -2.42 -0.18 3.38
CA GLY A 384 -1.74 -0.26 2.09
C GLY A 384 -2.09 -1.48 1.22
N GLY A 385 -1.44 -1.57 0.08
CA GLY A 385 -1.58 -2.70 -0.85
C GLY A 385 -0.60 -3.82 -0.50
N VAL A 386 0.62 -3.73 -1.03
CA VAL A 386 1.66 -4.77 -0.93
C VAL A 386 2.87 -4.24 -0.16
N HIS A 387 3.21 -4.85 0.97
CA HIS A 387 4.44 -4.55 1.72
C HIS A 387 5.50 -5.61 1.50
N LEU A 388 6.66 -5.24 0.95
CA LEU A 388 7.80 -6.13 0.72
C LEU A 388 9.04 -5.61 1.46
N GLU A 389 9.50 -6.37 2.45
CA GLU A 389 10.67 -6.02 3.24
C GLU A 389 11.57 -7.25 3.42
N GLY A 390 12.83 -7.15 3.01
CA GLY A 390 13.79 -8.24 3.14
C GLY A 390 15.15 -7.90 2.56
N GLY A 391 16.13 -8.78 2.80
CA GLY A 391 17.52 -8.59 2.43
C GLY A 391 18.34 -8.08 3.61
N ASP A 392 19.67 -8.08 3.46
CA ASP A 392 20.60 -7.69 4.51
C ASP A 392 21.48 -6.55 4.01
N ARG A 393 21.35 -5.37 4.63
CA ARG A 393 22.15 -4.19 4.27
C ARG A 393 23.61 -4.31 4.69
N LYS A 394 23.94 -5.02 5.78
CA LYS A 394 25.34 -5.19 6.20
C LYS A 394 26.14 -5.98 5.16
N THR A 395 25.52 -6.99 4.55
CA THR A 395 26.15 -7.83 3.53
C THR A 395 25.75 -7.47 2.10
N LEU A 396 24.82 -6.50 1.92
CA LEU A 396 24.20 -6.16 0.65
C LEU A 396 23.58 -7.38 -0.07
N THR A 397 23.10 -8.36 0.70
CA THR A 397 22.43 -9.56 0.17
C THR A 397 20.99 -9.21 -0.20
N PRO A 398 20.57 -9.39 -1.47
CA PRO A 398 19.21 -9.08 -1.89
C PRO A 398 18.20 -10.12 -1.38
N ALA A 399 16.98 -9.67 -1.09
CA ALA A 399 15.83 -10.55 -0.87
C ALA A 399 15.15 -10.96 -2.18
N GLU A 400 15.20 -10.13 -3.22
CA GLU A 400 14.57 -10.38 -4.53
C GLU A 400 13.04 -10.52 -4.46
N HIS A 401 12.38 -9.87 -3.50
CA HIS A 401 10.92 -9.79 -3.46
C HIS A 401 10.37 -8.95 -4.60
N TYR A 402 9.14 -9.24 -5.03
CA TYR A 402 8.55 -8.55 -6.18
C TYR A 402 7.04 -8.35 -6.13
N ALA A 403 6.61 -7.14 -6.48
CA ALA A 403 5.23 -6.80 -6.81
C ALA A 403 5.17 -6.52 -8.32
N GLU A 404 4.49 -7.39 -9.08
CA GLU A 404 4.48 -7.33 -10.54
C GLU A 404 3.08 -7.42 -11.16
N ASN A 405 2.79 -6.58 -12.16
CA ASN A 405 1.56 -6.65 -12.95
C ASN A 405 0.25 -6.46 -12.13
N ASN A 406 0.33 -5.84 -10.95
CA ASN A 406 -0.84 -5.64 -10.09
C ASN A 406 -1.61 -4.38 -10.46
N HIS A 407 -2.92 -4.39 -10.23
CA HIS A 407 -3.74 -3.18 -10.18
C HIS A 407 -4.10 -2.88 -8.72
N ILE A 408 -3.65 -1.74 -8.20
CA ILE A 408 -3.79 -1.38 -6.79
C ILE A 408 -4.50 -0.03 -6.69
N HIS A 409 -5.70 -0.01 -6.11
CA HIS A 409 -6.50 1.22 -6.08
C HIS A 409 -7.46 1.33 -4.91
N HIS A 410 -7.82 2.56 -4.52
CA HIS A 410 -8.72 2.82 -3.38
C HIS A 410 -8.23 2.14 -2.09
N THR A 411 -6.95 2.32 -1.77
CA THR A 411 -6.33 1.83 -0.54
C THR A 411 -6.44 2.88 0.57
N ALA A 412 -5.96 2.53 1.77
CA ALA A 412 -5.77 3.45 2.88
C ALA A 412 -7.05 4.16 3.36
N ARG A 413 -8.20 3.45 3.35
CA ARG A 413 -9.50 3.98 3.80
C ARG A 413 -9.51 4.38 5.28
N TRP A 414 -8.73 3.70 6.11
CA TRP A 414 -8.59 3.97 7.53
C TRP A 414 -7.46 4.96 7.77
N ASP A 415 -6.22 4.62 7.43
CA ASP A 415 -5.07 5.50 7.68
C ASP A 415 -4.55 6.04 6.33
N PRO A 416 -4.89 7.28 5.93
CA PRO A 416 -4.60 7.79 4.58
C PRO A 416 -3.13 8.14 4.32
N VAL A 417 -2.29 8.24 5.35
CA VAL A 417 -0.89 8.70 5.23
C VAL A 417 0.08 7.58 5.62
N TYR A 418 1.22 7.50 4.93
CA TYR A 418 2.23 6.42 5.04
C TYR A 418 1.70 4.98 4.93
N GLN A 419 0.56 4.78 4.28
CA GLN A 419 0.04 3.47 3.89
C GLN A 419 0.14 3.31 2.37
N GLN A 420 1.28 2.81 1.89
CA GLN A 420 1.62 2.82 0.47
C GLN A 420 0.80 1.80 -0.35
N GLY A 421 0.64 2.08 -1.64
CA GLY A 421 0.17 1.06 -2.59
C GLY A 421 1.13 -0.12 -2.67
N VAL A 422 2.43 0.17 -2.85
CA VAL A 422 3.52 -0.80 -2.78
C VAL A 422 4.66 -0.27 -1.90
N THR A 423 5.22 -1.12 -1.05
CA THR A 423 6.43 -0.85 -0.28
C THR A 423 7.54 -1.80 -0.69
N VAL A 424 8.73 -1.28 -0.98
CA VAL A 424 9.95 -2.07 -1.27
C VAL A 424 11.12 -1.62 -0.39
N PHE A 425 11.33 -2.35 0.70
CA PHE A 425 12.33 -2.05 1.74
C PHE A 425 13.41 -3.13 1.85
N GLY A 426 14.59 -2.77 2.36
CA GLY A 426 15.72 -3.69 2.54
C GLY A 426 16.66 -3.66 1.34
N VAL A 427 16.97 -4.81 0.72
CA VAL A 427 17.94 -4.89 -0.39
C VAL A 427 17.36 -5.65 -1.59
N GLY A 428 17.38 -5.04 -2.77
CA GLY A 428 17.15 -5.72 -4.04
C GLY A 428 15.72 -6.18 -4.30
N ASN A 429 14.71 -5.46 -3.79
CA ASN A 429 13.30 -5.75 -4.06
C ASN A 429 12.77 -4.89 -5.22
N ARG A 430 11.65 -5.31 -5.82
CA ARG A 430 11.12 -4.64 -7.02
C ARG A 430 9.62 -4.40 -7.02
N ALA A 431 9.23 -3.27 -7.62
CA ALA A 431 7.88 -2.92 -8.00
C ALA A 431 7.87 -2.64 -9.51
N THR A 432 7.31 -3.57 -10.29
CA THR A 432 7.38 -3.50 -11.76
C THR A 432 6.04 -3.73 -12.46
N HIS A 433 5.75 -3.00 -13.53
CA HIS A 433 4.53 -3.20 -14.33
C HIS A 433 3.22 -3.06 -13.55
N ASN A 434 3.18 -2.28 -12.47
CA ASN A 434 1.93 -2.08 -11.71
C ASN A 434 1.16 -0.87 -12.23
N LEU A 435 -0.17 -0.94 -12.14
CA LEU A 435 -1.05 0.22 -12.23
C LEU A 435 -1.47 0.59 -10.81
N ILE A 436 -1.14 1.80 -10.36
CA ILE A 436 -1.48 2.29 -9.02
C ILE A 436 -2.26 3.59 -9.15
N ASP A 437 -3.52 3.57 -8.72
CA ASP A 437 -4.40 4.73 -8.82
C ASP A 437 -5.32 4.91 -7.63
N ASN A 438 -5.87 6.11 -7.44
CA ASN A 438 -6.77 6.41 -6.32
C ASN A 438 -6.16 6.03 -4.96
N VAL A 439 -4.90 6.38 -4.76
CA VAL A 439 -4.18 6.25 -3.47
C VAL A 439 -4.05 7.63 -2.79
N PRO A 440 -4.44 7.78 -1.52
CA PRO A 440 -4.55 9.10 -0.88
C PRO A 440 -3.21 9.81 -0.64
N HIS A 441 -2.12 9.04 -0.59
CA HIS A 441 -0.77 9.52 -0.31
C HIS A 441 0.25 8.86 -1.26
N ILE A 442 1.24 8.15 -0.72
CA ILE A 442 2.35 7.55 -1.47
C ILE A 442 1.86 6.31 -2.24
N ALA A 443 2.15 6.25 -3.55
CA ALA A 443 1.88 5.07 -4.37
C ALA A 443 2.95 3.99 -4.14
N ILE A 444 4.23 4.36 -4.26
CA ILE A 444 5.37 3.46 -4.03
C ILE A 444 6.31 4.07 -2.99
N GLY A 445 6.46 3.39 -1.85
CA GLY A 445 7.44 3.72 -0.82
C GLY A 445 8.67 2.83 -0.92
N PHE A 446 9.87 3.40 -0.76
CA PHE A 446 11.10 2.61 -0.81
C PHE A 446 12.17 3.11 0.15
N THR A 447 13.06 2.20 0.57
CA THR A 447 14.25 2.50 1.38
C THR A 447 15.28 1.37 1.25
N GLY A 448 16.47 1.54 1.85
CA GLY A 448 17.55 0.55 1.83
C GLY A 448 18.41 0.64 0.58
N ASN A 449 18.62 -0.45 -0.16
CA ASN A 449 19.58 -0.49 -1.27
C ASN A 449 19.04 -1.26 -2.48
N ASP A 450 19.51 -0.89 -3.68
CA ASP A 450 19.28 -1.65 -4.92
C ASP A 450 17.81 -1.89 -5.29
N GLN A 451 16.89 -1.03 -4.83
CA GLN A 451 15.47 -1.17 -5.17
C GLN A 451 15.24 -0.89 -6.65
N THR A 452 14.33 -1.64 -7.28
CA THR A 452 13.96 -1.48 -8.69
C THR A 452 12.49 -1.10 -8.83
N ILE A 453 12.22 0.10 -9.34
CA ILE A 453 10.89 0.66 -9.57
C ILE A 453 10.78 0.99 -11.05
N GLU A 454 10.18 0.09 -11.84
CA GLU A 454 10.17 0.23 -13.30
C GLU A 454 8.86 -0.10 -13.97
N TYR A 455 8.57 0.58 -15.08
CA TYR A 455 7.41 0.29 -15.92
C TYR A 455 6.07 0.40 -15.19
N ASN A 456 5.97 1.17 -14.10
CA ASN A 456 4.71 1.38 -13.41
C ASN A 456 3.94 2.56 -14.03
N GLU A 457 2.61 2.46 -14.06
CA GLU A 457 1.71 3.59 -14.32
C GLU A 457 1.11 4.04 -12.99
N ILE A 458 1.22 5.33 -12.69
CA ILE A 458 0.74 5.91 -11.44
C ILE A 458 -0.03 7.20 -11.74
N HIS A 459 -1.27 7.27 -11.29
CA HIS A 459 -2.07 8.47 -11.39
C HIS A 459 -3.05 8.60 -10.24
N SER A 460 -3.72 9.76 -10.10
CA SER A 460 -4.69 9.96 -9.01
C SER A 460 -4.09 9.60 -7.63
N ALA A 461 -2.82 9.95 -7.42
CA ALA A 461 -2.08 9.70 -6.18
C ALA A 461 -1.85 11.01 -5.42
N VAL A 462 -1.56 10.92 -4.11
CA VAL A 462 -1.27 12.06 -3.24
C VAL A 462 -2.42 13.09 -3.18
N PHE A 463 -3.68 12.67 -3.30
CA PHE A 463 -4.81 13.61 -3.38
C PHE A 463 -5.41 14.03 -2.02
N GLN A 464 -5.02 13.40 -0.90
CA GLN A 464 -5.61 13.65 0.41
C GLN A 464 -4.67 14.33 1.41
N SER A 465 -3.37 14.36 1.10
CA SER A 465 -2.31 14.93 1.93
C SER A 465 -1.35 15.76 1.07
N ASN A 466 -0.40 16.45 1.71
CA ASN A 466 0.69 17.18 1.05
C ASN A 466 2.04 16.69 1.61
N ASP A 467 3.14 17.20 1.06
CA ASP A 467 4.51 16.84 1.47
C ASP A 467 4.81 15.35 1.28
N ALA A 468 4.56 14.89 0.06
CA ALA A 468 4.78 13.51 -0.35
C ALA A 468 5.08 13.41 -1.85
N GLY A 469 5.71 12.31 -2.24
CA GLY A 469 5.83 11.87 -3.62
C GLY A 469 4.89 10.70 -3.93
N ALA A 470 4.46 10.59 -5.18
CA ALA A 470 3.85 9.35 -5.65
C ALA A 470 4.85 8.18 -5.53
N ILE A 471 6.12 8.42 -5.87
CA ILE A 471 7.26 7.57 -5.51
C ILE A 471 8.07 8.32 -4.45
N TYR A 472 8.20 7.75 -3.25
CA TYR A 472 8.74 8.45 -2.09
C TYR A 472 9.71 7.59 -1.27
N THR A 473 10.82 8.18 -0.85
CA THR A 473 11.74 7.58 0.12
C THR A 473 11.06 7.56 1.47
N SER A 474 10.62 6.40 1.95
CA SER A 474 9.84 6.32 3.18
C SER A 474 10.75 6.17 4.41
N PRO A 475 10.42 6.80 5.56
CA PRO A 475 11.16 6.74 6.81
C PRO A 475 11.40 5.29 7.31
N PRO A 476 12.33 5.04 8.26
CA PRO A 476 12.64 5.96 9.35
C PRO A 476 13.82 6.94 9.21
N ASP A 477 14.82 6.77 8.33
CA ASP A 477 15.94 7.72 8.22
C ASP A 477 16.57 7.69 6.82
N GLU A 478 16.40 8.73 6.01
CA GLU A 478 17.03 8.84 4.69
C GLU A 478 18.53 9.20 4.82
N THR A 479 19.41 8.42 4.19
CA THR A 479 20.87 8.59 4.36
C THR A 479 21.65 8.43 3.05
N TRP A 480 22.95 8.77 3.09
CA TRP A 480 23.86 8.62 1.96
C TRP A 480 24.16 7.15 1.59
N SER A 481 23.93 6.22 2.52
CA SER A 481 24.24 4.81 2.33
C SER A 481 23.15 4.07 1.55
N MET A 482 21.96 4.66 1.43
CA MET A 482 20.88 4.17 0.59
C MET A 482 21.22 4.47 -0.87
N ARG A 483 21.68 3.46 -1.61
CA ARG A 483 22.26 3.63 -2.96
C ARG A 483 21.86 2.49 -3.89
N GLY A 484 22.04 2.72 -5.19
CA GLY A 484 21.83 1.70 -6.24
C GLY A 484 20.39 1.61 -6.74
N HIS A 485 19.54 2.58 -6.39
CA HIS A 485 18.12 2.56 -6.72
C HIS A 485 17.89 2.88 -8.20
N LYS A 486 16.93 2.18 -8.81
CA LYS A 486 16.46 2.41 -10.17
C LYS A 486 15.01 2.84 -10.14
N ILE A 487 14.74 4.04 -10.64
CA ILE A 487 13.40 4.58 -10.83
C ILE A 487 13.29 4.89 -12.32
N ARG A 488 12.92 3.88 -13.13
CA ARG A 488 13.07 3.99 -14.59
C ARG A 488 11.81 3.61 -15.35
N TYR A 489 11.57 4.30 -16.47
CA TYR A 489 10.49 3.94 -17.39
C TYR A 489 9.10 3.91 -16.74
N ASN A 490 8.85 4.73 -15.72
CA ASN A 490 7.52 4.87 -15.12
C ASN A 490 6.74 5.99 -15.80
N TYR A 491 5.41 5.88 -15.81
CA TYR A 491 4.51 6.94 -16.26
C TYR A 491 3.72 7.47 -15.07
N LEU A 492 3.99 8.72 -14.68
CA LEU A 492 3.34 9.41 -13.57
C LEU A 492 2.50 10.56 -14.13
N HIS A 493 1.19 10.57 -13.84
CA HIS A 493 0.33 11.61 -14.38
C HIS A 493 -0.87 12.00 -13.52
N ASN A 494 -1.35 13.24 -13.69
CA ASN A 494 -2.50 13.80 -12.95
C ASN A 494 -2.32 13.71 -11.42
N ILE A 495 -1.20 14.24 -10.92
CA ILE A 495 -0.80 14.20 -9.51
C ILE A 495 -0.56 15.63 -9.02
N HIS A 496 -1.48 16.14 -8.18
CA HIS A 496 -1.59 17.58 -7.87
C HIS A 496 -1.52 17.94 -6.38
N GLY A 497 -1.57 16.96 -5.49
CA GLY A 497 -1.59 17.19 -4.05
C GLY A 497 -3.00 17.51 -3.55
N PHE A 498 -3.14 17.72 -2.25
CA PHE A 498 -4.40 18.16 -1.66
C PHE A 498 -4.57 19.68 -1.80
N GLN A 499 -5.71 20.10 -2.36
CA GLN A 499 -6.05 21.52 -2.58
C GLN A 499 -5.00 22.32 -3.38
N GLY A 500 -4.23 21.65 -4.25
CA GLY A 500 -3.19 22.29 -5.06
C GLY A 500 -2.05 22.88 -4.23
N LYS A 501 -1.87 22.45 -2.97
CA LYS A 501 -0.75 22.88 -2.10
C LYS A 501 0.57 22.17 -2.43
N GLY A 502 0.58 21.37 -3.47
CA GLY A 502 1.76 20.74 -4.04
C GLY A 502 1.96 19.31 -3.56
N CYS A 503 2.52 18.52 -4.46
CA CYS A 503 3.04 17.17 -4.22
C CYS A 503 4.15 16.92 -5.25
N GLN A 504 4.79 15.77 -5.14
CA GLN A 504 5.88 15.39 -6.04
C GLN A 504 5.51 14.13 -6.84
N GLY A 505 6.08 13.97 -8.03
CA GLY A 505 6.08 12.69 -8.74
C GLY A 505 7.04 11.72 -8.04
N VAL A 506 8.34 12.02 -8.10
CA VAL A 506 9.41 11.36 -7.33
C VAL A 506 9.92 12.33 -6.28
N TYR A 507 9.95 11.93 -5.02
CA TYR A 507 10.51 12.73 -3.93
C TYR A 507 11.54 11.90 -3.15
N LEU A 508 12.79 12.33 -3.31
CA LEU A 508 13.92 11.85 -2.52
C LEU A 508 14.12 12.83 -1.37
N ASP A 509 13.74 12.41 -0.17
CA ASP A 509 13.69 13.26 1.01
C ASP A 509 15.02 13.29 1.78
N ASP A 510 15.18 14.28 2.65
CA ASP A 510 16.19 14.35 3.73
C ASP A 510 17.59 13.77 3.42
N CYS A 511 18.22 14.34 2.40
CA CYS A 511 19.57 14.00 1.93
C CYS A 511 19.74 12.59 1.34
N PHE A 512 18.64 11.91 1.04
CA PHE A 512 18.65 10.66 0.28
C PHE A 512 19.46 10.79 -1.01
N SER A 513 20.28 9.78 -1.33
CA SER A 513 21.29 9.88 -2.38
C SER A 513 21.26 8.70 -3.35
N SER A 514 21.90 8.86 -4.52
CA SER A 514 22.17 7.75 -5.45
C SER A 514 20.94 6.99 -5.98
N ALA A 515 19.96 7.73 -6.50
CA ALA A 515 18.92 7.18 -7.39
C ALA A 515 19.21 7.47 -8.87
N ASP A 516 19.01 6.45 -9.72
CA ASP A 516 18.89 6.59 -11.18
C ASP A 516 17.41 6.82 -11.54
N ILE A 517 17.03 8.08 -11.72
CA ILE A 517 15.72 8.52 -12.18
C ILE A 517 15.79 8.76 -13.69
N SER A 518 15.56 7.71 -14.49
CA SER A 518 15.74 7.81 -15.94
C SER A 518 14.65 7.23 -16.82
N GLY A 519 14.42 7.86 -17.97
CA GLY A 519 13.44 7.37 -18.94
C GLY A 519 11.99 7.43 -18.45
N ASN A 520 11.68 8.20 -17.41
CA ASN A 520 10.32 8.33 -16.89
C ASN A 520 9.54 9.39 -17.67
N ILE A 521 8.22 9.24 -17.71
CA ILE A 521 7.28 10.20 -18.27
C ILE A 521 6.49 10.82 -17.12
N PHE A 522 6.56 12.14 -17.00
CA PHE A 522 5.74 12.92 -16.08
C PHE A 522 4.79 13.79 -16.91
N TYR A 523 3.48 13.62 -16.72
CA TYR A 523 2.45 14.37 -17.45
C TYR A 523 1.45 14.98 -16.48
N ASP A 524 1.30 16.31 -16.45
CA ASP A 524 0.34 16.97 -15.55
C ASP A 524 0.60 16.61 -14.07
N VAL A 525 1.83 16.87 -13.61
CA VAL A 525 2.28 16.63 -12.22
C VAL A 525 2.71 17.96 -11.61
N ALA A 526 2.30 18.25 -10.37
CA ALA A 526 2.61 19.51 -9.68
C ALA A 526 4.11 19.84 -9.70
N THR A 527 4.94 18.93 -9.18
CA THR A 527 6.40 18.96 -9.37
C THR A 527 6.86 17.55 -9.67
N ALA A 528 7.54 17.32 -10.79
CA ALA A 528 7.85 15.97 -11.23
C ALA A 528 8.92 15.29 -10.36
N ILE A 529 10.03 15.95 -10.04
CA ILE A 529 11.10 15.39 -9.21
C ILE A 529 11.54 16.37 -8.12
N LEU A 530 11.63 15.93 -6.87
CA LEU A 530 12.26 16.67 -5.78
C LEU A 530 13.47 15.94 -5.22
N ILE A 531 14.60 16.65 -5.11
CA ILE A 531 15.80 16.23 -4.38
C ILE A 531 15.97 17.13 -3.16
N GLY A 532 15.71 16.57 -1.98
CA GLY A 532 15.83 17.25 -0.70
C GLY A 532 17.26 17.21 -0.18
N GLY A 533 18.19 17.99 -0.73
CA GLY A 533 19.57 18.11 -0.23
C GLY A 533 20.48 16.89 -0.48
N GLY A 534 19.95 15.86 -1.14
CA GLY A 534 20.67 14.62 -1.47
C GLY A 534 21.74 14.78 -2.55
N ARG A 535 22.61 13.77 -2.69
CA ARG A 535 23.74 13.77 -3.64
C ARG A 535 23.74 12.56 -4.58
N ASP A 536 24.52 12.68 -5.65
CA ASP A 536 24.77 11.62 -6.63
C ASP A 536 23.52 11.06 -7.33
N ASN A 537 22.45 11.86 -7.46
CA ASN A 537 21.23 11.45 -8.15
C ASN A 537 21.30 11.77 -9.64
N LEU A 538 20.90 10.81 -10.47
CA LEU A 538 20.86 10.96 -11.93
C LEU A 538 19.42 11.21 -12.37
N MET A 539 19.15 12.36 -12.99
CA MET A 539 17.89 12.66 -13.67
C MET A 539 18.16 12.73 -15.16
N THR A 540 18.04 11.59 -15.85
CA THR A 540 18.43 11.54 -17.26
C THR A 540 17.35 10.98 -18.16
N ASN A 541 17.26 11.50 -19.39
CA ASN A 541 16.33 10.95 -20.38
C ASN A 541 14.85 10.97 -19.96
N ASN A 542 14.44 11.86 -19.05
CA ASN A 542 13.05 11.98 -18.62
C ASN A 542 12.27 12.94 -19.53
N LEU A 543 10.96 12.72 -19.60
CA LEU A 543 10.02 13.52 -20.35
C LEU A 543 9.07 14.24 -19.37
N PHE A 544 9.15 15.56 -19.30
CA PHE A 544 8.34 16.41 -18.42
C PHE A 544 7.37 17.23 -19.26
N LEU A 545 6.08 16.93 -19.15
CA LEU A 545 5.03 17.52 -19.97
C LEU A 545 3.94 18.14 -19.11
N LYS A 546 3.69 19.44 -19.30
CA LYS A 546 2.65 20.18 -18.55
C LYS A 546 2.79 20.05 -17.02
N CYS A 547 3.99 19.81 -16.52
CA CYS A 547 4.26 19.79 -15.09
C CYS A 547 4.29 21.22 -14.53
N GLY A 548 3.89 21.40 -13.27
CA GLY A 548 4.04 22.69 -12.58
C GLY A 548 5.51 23.07 -12.35
N LEU A 549 6.38 22.08 -12.14
CA LEU A 549 7.85 22.16 -12.21
C LEU A 549 8.40 20.81 -12.70
N ALA A 550 9.40 20.80 -13.60
CA ALA A 550 10.06 19.54 -13.97
C ALA A 550 10.92 18.99 -12.82
N PHE A 551 11.56 19.86 -12.03
CA PHE A 551 12.25 19.46 -10.80
C PHE A 551 12.39 20.58 -9.77
N SER A 552 12.70 20.20 -8.52
CA SER A 552 13.17 21.07 -7.45
C SER A 552 14.36 20.42 -6.74
N ILE A 553 15.49 21.13 -6.65
CA ILE A 553 16.69 20.68 -5.92
C ILE A 553 17.01 21.72 -4.86
N ASP A 554 16.95 21.32 -3.59
CA ASP A 554 17.32 22.16 -2.46
C ASP A 554 18.67 21.76 -1.84
N ALA A 555 19.15 22.59 -0.91
CA ALA A 555 20.37 22.35 -0.14
C ALA A 555 20.05 22.20 1.36
N ARG A 556 18.93 21.56 1.72
CA ARG A 556 18.46 21.48 3.12
C ARG A 556 19.50 20.90 4.07
N GLY A 557 20.36 20.00 3.59
CA GLY A 557 21.47 19.43 4.36
C GLY A 557 22.48 20.48 4.85
N LEU A 558 22.65 21.59 4.12
CA LEU A 558 23.49 22.73 4.53
C LEU A 558 22.76 23.68 5.50
N GLY A 559 21.46 23.50 5.70
CA GLY A 559 20.58 24.37 6.48
C GLY A 559 19.90 23.65 7.63
N TRP A 560 18.57 23.59 7.58
CA TRP A 560 17.74 23.07 8.68
C TRP A 560 17.91 21.56 8.89
N ALA A 561 18.22 20.80 7.84
CA ALA A 561 18.37 19.33 7.89
C ALA A 561 19.81 18.87 8.18
N LYS A 562 20.70 19.76 8.65
CA LYS A 562 22.10 19.41 8.99
C LYS A 562 22.25 18.28 10.02
N GLY A 563 21.21 18.01 10.80
CA GLY A 563 21.16 16.90 11.76
C GLY A 563 21.27 15.52 11.10
N VAL A 564 20.89 15.41 9.82
CA VAL A 564 21.03 14.17 9.01
C VAL A 564 22.47 13.66 9.05
N GLY A 565 23.44 14.56 9.03
CA GLY A 565 24.84 14.17 9.02
C GLY A 565 25.27 13.37 10.24
N THR A 566 24.62 13.55 11.40
CA THR A 566 24.95 12.80 12.62
C THR A 566 24.56 11.33 12.49
N PHE A 567 23.29 11.03 12.17
CA PHE A 567 22.84 9.65 12.09
C PHE A 567 23.33 8.96 10.81
N ALA A 568 23.44 9.67 9.68
CA ALA A 568 23.98 9.10 8.44
C ALA A 568 25.47 8.71 8.57
N THR A 569 26.26 9.49 9.34
CA THR A 569 27.66 9.11 9.64
C THR A 569 27.72 7.86 10.51
N GLN A 570 26.89 7.79 11.55
CA GLN A 570 26.85 6.62 12.43
C GLN A 570 26.44 5.36 11.64
N GLU A 571 25.42 5.46 10.80
CA GLU A 571 24.95 4.35 9.98
C GLU A 571 26.05 3.84 9.03
N LEU A 572 26.79 4.73 8.36
CA LEU A 572 27.91 4.33 7.51
C LEU A 572 28.95 3.53 8.29
N ILE A 573 29.32 3.99 9.50
CA ILE A 573 30.27 3.29 10.38
C ILE A 573 29.74 1.90 10.74
N ASP A 574 28.46 1.80 11.11
CA ASP A 574 27.81 0.54 11.49
C ASP A 574 27.71 -0.46 10.34
N LEU A 575 27.62 0.04 9.10
CA LEU A 575 27.65 -0.74 7.87
C LEU A 575 29.07 -1.15 7.43
N ASN A 576 30.12 -0.65 8.12
CA ASN A 576 31.52 -0.88 7.78
C ASN A 576 31.82 -0.49 6.32
N TYR A 577 31.33 0.67 5.88
CA TYR A 577 31.31 1.09 4.47
C TYR A 577 32.68 1.08 3.76
N ARG A 578 33.79 1.16 4.51
CA ARG A 578 35.15 1.14 3.97
C ARG A 578 35.68 -0.25 3.64
N GLN A 579 34.94 -1.31 3.97
CA GLN A 579 35.30 -2.70 3.68
C GLN A 579 34.33 -3.33 2.66
N PRO A 580 34.75 -4.39 1.95
CA PRO A 580 33.81 -5.17 1.14
C PRO A 580 32.68 -5.74 2.01
N PRO A 581 31.44 -5.79 1.49
CA PRO A 581 31.06 -5.53 0.10
C PRO A 581 30.85 -4.04 -0.23
N TRP A 582 30.67 -3.18 0.78
CA TRP A 582 30.34 -1.77 0.59
C TRP A 582 31.38 -0.98 -0.20
N SER A 583 32.67 -1.11 0.14
CA SER A 583 33.75 -0.38 -0.55
C SER A 583 33.92 -0.75 -2.02
N VAL A 584 33.46 -1.94 -2.41
CA VAL A 584 33.53 -2.43 -3.78
C VAL A 584 32.27 -2.05 -4.55
N LYS A 585 31.09 -2.16 -3.93
CA LYS A 585 29.82 -1.88 -4.60
C LYS A 585 29.53 -0.37 -4.70
N TYR A 586 29.89 0.40 -3.68
CA TYR A 586 29.63 1.83 -3.58
C TYR A 586 30.93 2.60 -3.28
N PRO A 587 31.90 2.62 -4.21
CA PRO A 587 33.19 3.26 -4.00
C PRO A 587 33.09 4.78 -3.74
N GLU A 588 31.99 5.42 -4.15
CA GLU A 588 31.72 6.84 -3.89
C GLU A 588 31.62 7.16 -2.39
N LEU A 589 31.28 6.18 -1.55
CA LEU A 589 31.19 6.37 -0.10
C LEU A 589 32.55 6.48 0.58
N LEU A 590 33.63 5.97 -0.03
CA LEU A 590 34.92 5.81 0.65
C LEU A 590 35.51 7.10 1.22
N ASN A 591 35.23 8.24 0.58
CA ASN A 591 35.72 9.55 0.97
C ASN A 591 34.57 10.54 1.29
N ILE A 592 33.34 10.05 1.49
CA ILE A 592 32.16 10.92 1.61
C ILE A 592 32.26 11.85 2.81
N LEU A 593 32.79 11.36 3.94
CA LEU A 593 32.92 12.14 5.17
C LEU A 593 33.95 13.27 5.05
N GLU A 594 34.90 13.14 4.12
CA GLU A 594 35.91 14.12 3.80
C GLU A 594 35.48 15.10 2.68
N ASP A 595 34.32 14.88 2.05
CA ASP A 595 33.85 15.61 0.86
C ASP A 595 32.52 16.36 1.10
N GLU A 596 32.45 17.12 2.20
CA GLU A 596 31.27 17.93 2.57
C GLU A 596 29.96 17.14 2.43
N PRO A 597 29.74 16.09 3.23
CA PRO A 597 28.76 15.04 2.93
C PRO A 597 27.31 15.54 2.82
N LEU A 598 26.98 16.67 3.47
CA LEU A 598 25.66 17.32 3.43
C LEU A 598 25.44 18.23 2.22
N ALA A 599 26.46 18.46 1.40
CA ALA A 599 26.34 19.23 0.17
C ALA A 599 25.72 18.36 -0.93
N PRO A 600 24.73 18.86 -1.70
CA PRO A 600 24.04 18.10 -2.75
C PRO A 600 24.89 17.95 -4.04
N LYS A 601 26.09 17.39 -3.90
CA LYS A 601 27.08 17.19 -4.97
C LYS A 601 26.67 16.06 -5.92
N GLY A 602 27.25 16.04 -7.12
CA GLY A 602 27.16 14.89 -8.02
C GLY A 602 25.78 14.65 -8.65
N ASN A 603 24.79 15.51 -8.38
CA ASN A 603 23.50 15.45 -9.04
C ASN A 603 23.65 15.87 -10.52
N VAL A 604 23.04 15.10 -11.43
CA VAL A 604 23.14 15.30 -12.89
C VAL A 604 21.75 15.36 -13.52
N LEU A 605 21.48 16.43 -14.26
CA LEU A 605 20.30 16.57 -15.11
C LEU A 605 20.75 16.59 -16.56
N ALA A 606 20.56 15.48 -17.27
CA ALA A 606 21.04 15.36 -18.64
C ALA A 606 20.05 14.75 -19.61
N ARG A 607 19.98 15.33 -20.82
CA ARG A 607 19.21 14.76 -21.95
C ARG A 607 17.73 14.59 -21.61
N ASN A 608 17.16 15.50 -20.83
CA ASN A 608 15.72 15.49 -20.55
C ASN A 608 14.98 16.40 -21.54
N ILE A 609 13.67 16.20 -21.66
CA ILE A 609 12.77 17.07 -22.40
C ILE A 609 11.81 17.72 -21.40
N CYS A 610 11.70 19.05 -21.45
CA CYS A 610 10.68 19.80 -20.71
C CYS A 610 9.89 20.69 -21.66
N TRP A 611 8.58 20.46 -21.71
CA TRP A 611 7.69 21.17 -22.63
C TRP A 611 6.29 21.39 -22.03
N GLY A 612 5.76 22.61 -22.21
CA GLY A 612 4.44 22.99 -21.71
C GLY A 612 4.38 23.26 -20.19
N GLY A 613 5.52 23.41 -19.53
CA GLY A 613 5.68 23.75 -18.11
C GLY A 613 7.10 24.27 -17.84
N PRO A 614 7.37 24.88 -16.68
CA PRO A 614 8.69 25.44 -16.37
C PRO A 614 9.73 24.33 -16.08
N TRP A 615 10.99 24.60 -16.44
CA TRP A 615 12.10 23.66 -16.28
C TRP A 615 12.31 23.18 -14.83
N GLY A 616 12.38 24.09 -13.87
CA GLY A 616 12.59 23.69 -12.48
C GLY A 616 13.31 24.75 -11.68
N ARG A 617 13.65 24.39 -10.43
CA ARG A 617 14.36 25.28 -9.51
C ARG A 617 15.52 24.56 -8.85
N THR A 618 16.63 25.25 -8.73
CA THR A 618 17.77 24.82 -7.92
C THR A 618 18.08 25.93 -6.93
N GLN A 619 18.13 25.60 -5.65
CA GLN A 619 18.53 26.54 -4.61
C GLN A 619 19.96 27.06 -4.89
N ALA A 620 20.24 28.33 -4.55
CA ALA A 620 21.48 29.01 -4.92
C ALA A 620 22.74 28.27 -4.44
N GLU A 621 22.70 27.70 -3.24
CA GLU A 621 23.79 26.91 -2.65
C GLU A 621 24.01 25.57 -3.37
N ALA A 622 22.96 24.98 -3.94
CA ALA A 622 23.04 23.73 -4.70
C ALA A 622 23.51 23.95 -6.14
N LEU A 623 23.17 25.10 -6.75
CA LEU A 623 23.42 25.38 -8.17
C LEU A 623 24.85 25.10 -8.66
N PRO A 624 25.94 25.52 -7.96
CA PRO A 624 27.30 25.24 -8.43
C PRO A 624 27.70 23.76 -8.33
N LEU A 625 26.90 22.92 -7.66
CA LEU A 625 27.18 21.51 -7.37
C LEU A 625 26.41 20.55 -8.29
N VAL A 626 25.49 21.08 -9.11
CA VAL A 626 24.61 20.32 -9.99
C VAL A 626 25.07 20.46 -11.44
N LYS A 627 25.18 19.34 -12.16
CA LYS A 627 25.51 19.34 -13.59
C LYS A 627 24.24 19.38 -14.44
N PHE A 628 24.16 20.34 -15.36
CA PHE A 628 23.15 20.40 -16.41
C PHE A 628 23.80 20.17 -17.78
N GLU A 629 23.24 19.27 -18.59
CA GLU A 629 23.84 18.86 -19.87
C GLU A 629 22.77 18.47 -20.89
N ASP A 630 22.81 19.04 -22.10
CA ASP A 630 22.02 18.59 -23.25
C ASP A 630 20.50 18.42 -23.02
N ASN A 631 19.87 19.27 -22.19
CA ASN A 631 18.42 19.24 -21.96
C ASN A 631 17.68 20.05 -23.03
N LEU A 632 16.58 19.50 -23.57
CA LEU A 632 15.67 20.23 -24.46
C LEU A 632 14.62 20.97 -23.63
N ILE A 633 14.76 22.30 -23.54
CA ILE A 633 13.92 23.15 -22.68
C ILE A 633 13.22 24.18 -23.56
N ASP A 634 11.89 24.28 -23.45
CA ASP A 634 11.06 25.27 -24.15
C ASP A 634 11.23 25.28 -25.68
N VAL A 635 11.63 24.13 -26.24
CA VAL A 635 11.71 23.88 -27.68
C VAL A 635 10.75 22.73 -28.02
N ASP A 636 9.96 22.89 -29.09
CA ASP A 636 9.04 21.87 -29.56
C ASP A 636 9.75 20.52 -29.76
N PRO A 637 9.38 19.47 -28.99
CA PRO A 637 9.97 18.15 -29.11
C PRO A 637 9.65 17.45 -30.43
N ARG A 638 8.65 17.92 -31.20
CA ARG A 638 8.13 17.29 -32.41
C ARG A 638 7.63 15.87 -32.15
N PHE A 639 6.53 15.74 -31.41
CA PHE A 639 5.86 14.45 -31.25
C PHE A 639 5.31 13.94 -32.59
N ALA A 640 5.58 12.67 -32.91
CA ALA A 640 4.88 11.95 -33.97
C ALA A 640 3.51 11.44 -33.50
N GLY A 641 3.39 11.17 -32.19
CA GLY A 641 2.14 10.85 -31.51
C GLY A 641 1.40 12.08 -30.97
N ALA A 642 0.27 11.86 -30.31
CA ALA A 642 -0.49 12.89 -29.62
C ALA A 642 -0.52 12.60 -28.10
N PRO A 643 0.38 13.23 -27.29
CA PRO A 643 0.34 13.09 -25.84
C PRO A 643 -1.01 13.53 -25.24
N PRO A 644 -1.57 12.80 -24.26
CA PRO A 644 -0.93 11.70 -23.53
C PRO A 644 -1.14 10.30 -24.16
N ALA A 645 -1.87 10.19 -25.27
CA ALA A 645 -2.17 8.88 -25.87
C ALA A 645 -0.95 8.23 -26.56
N ASP A 646 0.02 9.04 -27.03
CA ASP A 646 1.22 8.56 -27.69
C ASP A 646 2.38 9.57 -27.54
N PHE A 647 3.45 9.15 -26.85
CA PHE A 647 4.62 9.98 -26.53
C PHE A 647 5.77 9.84 -27.55
N ARG A 648 5.58 9.13 -28.66
CA ARG A 648 6.64 8.93 -29.66
C ARG A 648 7.09 10.26 -30.29
N LEU A 649 8.40 10.44 -30.40
CA LEU A 649 9.02 11.56 -31.09
C LEU A 649 9.18 11.28 -32.59
N ALA A 650 9.04 12.31 -33.42
CA ALA A 650 9.34 12.24 -34.84
C ALA A 650 10.85 12.01 -35.06
N GLY A 651 11.21 11.41 -36.20
CA GLY A 651 12.61 11.09 -36.52
C GLY A 651 13.51 12.32 -36.68
N ASP A 652 12.93 13.49 -36.94
CA ASP A 652 13.62 14.79 -37.04
C ASP A 652 13.53 15.63 -35.75
N SER A 653 13.08 15.04 -34.64
CA SER A 653 13.04 15.71 -33.34
C SER A 653 14.41 16.27 -32.95
N PRO A 654 14.50 17.51 -32.45
CA PRO A 654 15.75 18.07 -31.95
C PRO A 654 16.33 17.29 -30.76
N ALA A 655 15.50 16.56 -30.00
CA ALA A 655 15.93 15.77 -28.84
C ALA A 655 16.93 14.66 -29.22
N HIS A 656 16.80 14.07 -30.40
CA HIS A 656 17.72 13.01 -30.87
C HIS A 656 19.16 13.50 -30.99
N LYS A 657 19.37 14.78 -31.37
CA LYS A 657 20.70 15.39 -31.48
C LYS A 657 21.35 15.62 -30.11
N LEU A 658 20.54 15.76 -29.07
CA LEU A 658 20.96 15.88 -27.69
C LEU A 658 21.19 14.50 -27.04
N GLY A 659 20.97 13.40 -27.79
CA GLY A 659 21.17 12.05 -27.30
C GLY A 659 20.00 11.47 -26.50
N PHE A 660 18.82 12.10 -26.54
CA PHE A 660 17.60 11.53 -25.96
C PHE A 660 17.30 10.17 -26.61
N GLN A 661 17.00 9.17 -25.79
CA GLN A 661 16.67 7.81 -26.19
C GLN A 661 15.15 7.58 -26.09
N PRO A 662 14.55 6.84 -27.04
CA PRO A 662 13.13 6.48 -26.96
C PRO A 662 12.77 5.76 -25.66
N ILE A 663 11.65 6.15 -25.05
CA ILE A 663 11.08 5.49 -23.87
C ILE A 663 10.19 4.33 -24.35
N PRO A 664 10.30 3.11 -23.77
CA PRO A 664 9.48 1.95 -24.14
C PRO A 664 8.05 2.03 -23.56
N VAL A 665 7.25 2.97 -24.07
CA VAL A 665 5.89 3.27 -23.57
C VAL A 665 4.98 2.05 -23.57
N ASP A 666 5.11 1.16 -24.56
CA ASP A 666 4.32 -0.06 -24.73
C ASP A 666 4.51 -1.10 -23.61
N LYS A 667 5.56 -0.93 -22.79
CA LYS A 667 5.85 -1.79 -21.64
C LYS A 667 5.36 -1.22 -20.31
N ILE A 668 4.94 0.03 -20.27
CA ILE A 668 4.53 0.70 -19.03
C ILE A 668 3.13 0.26 -18.63
N GLY A 669 2.93 0.05 -17.34
CA GLY A 669 1.68 -0.40 -16.76
C GLY A 669 1.52 -1.91 -16.81
N VAL A 670 0.27 -2.34 -16.69
CA VAL A 670 -0.15 -3.74 -16.60
C VAL A 670 -0.23 -4.39 -17.98
N TYR A 671 -0.01 -5.70 -18.04
CA TYR A 671 0.00 -6.48 -19.28
C TYR A 671 -0.84 -7.76 -19.18
N GLN A 672 -1.32 -8.25 -20.32
CA GLN A 672 -2.12 -9.48 -20.39
C GLN A 672 -1.27 -10.70 -20.00
N SER A 673 -1.76 -11.49 -19.04
CA SER A 673 -1.10 -12.71 -18.57
C SER A 673 -2.12 -13.69 -17.98
N GLU A 674 -1.82 -14.99 -18.03
CA GLU A 674 -2.59 -16.03 -17.32
C GLU A 674 -2.43 -15.93 -15.79
N ASP A 675 -1.40 -15.21 -15.33
CA ASP A 675 -1.13 -14.91 -13.93
C ASP A 675 -1.88 -13.66 -13.44
N ARG A 676 -2.84 -13.15 -14.22
CA ARG A 676 -3.63 -11.96 -13.89
C ARG A 676 -5.06 -12.30 -13.45
N ALA A 677 -5.57 -11.59 -12.45
CA ALA A 677 -6.91 -11.75 -11.90
C ALA A 677 -8.01 -11.35 -12.89
N SER A 678 -7.79 -10.26 -13.64
CA SER A 678 -8.71 -9.75 -14.65
C SER A 678 -7.99 -9.12 -15.85
N TRP A 679 -8.66 -9.12 -17.00
CA TRP A 679 -8.23 -8.44 -18.23
C TRP A 679 -9.43 -8.16 -19.16
N PRO A 680 -9.49 -7.00 -19.86
CA PRO A 680 -8.62 -5.84 -19.73
C PRO A 680 -8.78 -5.16 -18.36
N VAL A 681 -7.79 -4.35 -17.98
CA VAL A 681 -7.88 -3.52 -16.77
C VAL A 681 -8.51 -2.21 -17.12
N GLU A 682 -9.59 -1.87 -16.43
CA GLU A 682 -10.27 -0.60 -16.58
C GLU A 682 -9.95 0.29 -15.39
N HIS A 683 -9.58 1.54 -15.69
CA HIS A 683 -9.31 2.57 -14.70
C HIS A 683 -9.77 3.91 -15.23
N SER A 684 -10.03 4.84 -14.33
CA SER A 684 -10.44 6.20 -14.66
C SER A 684 -9.66 7.19 -13.82
N LEU A 685 -9.40 8.36 -14.39
CA LEU A 685 -8.87 9.47 -13.62
C LEU A 685 -9.85 9.87 -12.51
N ARG A 686 -9.28 10.25 -11.37
CA ARG A 686 -10.06 10.86 -10.30
C ARG A 686 -10.58 12.21 -10.82
N PRO A 687 -11.87 12.52 -10.64
CA PRO A 687 -12.48 13.75 -11.14
C PRO A 687 -11.93 15.01 -10.49
#